data_AF-A0A9P0PKH6-F1
#
_entry.id   AF-A0A9P0PKH6-F1
#
_cell.length_a   1.000
_cell.length_b   1.000
_cell.length_c   1.000
_cell.angle_alpha   90.00
_cell.angle_beta   90.00
_cell.angle_gamma   90.00
#
_symmetry.space_group_name_H-M   'P 1'
#
loop_
_entity.id
_entity.type
_entity.pdbx_description
1 polymer ?
#
loop_
_entity_poly.entity_id
_entity_poly.type
_entity_poly.pdbx_seq_one_letter_code
_entity_poly.pdbx_strand_id
1 'polypeptide(L)'
;MSFVGSTRASDPRGSFAQVRKSILQRSIAMLTPQDVVTIKPNQTEPLKRLYNKAAVVPMFGQINIEELFLFFLKPLVDYIFQQRVFLQYLILVQPPGKYRTDILSDLGTVVTPKEETSKNAQRLYVFNREDFIQKYKIRRAVEEDNDDLVPLINTHSLRLEEMYGRYYIAEILTRYKDSGRQIIVAEHEGNAVAVLCLNESVCYKVLNEEFELACYNGLKKPHPDDLADVSLEAIFHSLENLHSKYEDEILEIIERTTNAEGQNSTSELDETLIHVDYSESDSFSLVFTSASLLFFQDDETKSRHNSTESVESSKEVLKNYMLSAEKDPRLNEDAMSAYSSVRGMYGHIPEFHGDPNAFCLEITAAYPDHEVGLMQLFEAAFETFPDREYCIMAVPSTTPINRLTKFFTRVVPRSTGVFPYELYALHKSAVLGHVRVVAGSSKHIPAVKRLISTIPNNSFVLQEFEKSIKDPATPYLPFVFLCEEQVIGLAILSEETDLLYLQAHYDLSYINTRVHRSDSYGVIETLLINPIFQRHSKLFLSELHTLGDFSVLFYRHTPYDTTDAYRERPLMNLLQFMLPLAPRRLPDYDMDLLLQEECAPSKLIVEDQEPFALYLSTVPNCSVNRHAVNTRIVVVGCSNTALSFLETLLCKQDPNDMVTFNNVTLICASGMAASKVGSRIRDAFLIKKYFMDPRHMDMISLKTYVNVISGKVSKIDKKNQILVINNNSFISYDMLFLMNGEQFLQPIRQNRTPFVEKPDNVFVINNAIEANNAVMKLKQLHANYGDRDYTIIVFGHFLQAHTTLNGLLMFGIPGKNLVLVEPFPYCMALEKRQRHKVSIYNDPDIDEAVYDHIRAEGIQVYQSYYFHRRGIDPSET
;
A
#
# COMPACT_ATOMS: atom_id res chain seq x y z
N MET A 1 -21.10 -31.46 -39.94
CA MET A 1 -21.29 -32.83 -39.41
C MET A 1 -20.94 -32.81 -37.94
N SER A 2 -21.87 -33.32 -37.14
CA SER A 2 -22.01 -33.22 -35.69
C SER A 2 -20.83 -33.75 -34.86
N PHE A 3 -20.51 -33.06 -33.76
CA PHE A 3 -20.61 -33.63 -32.41
C PHE A 3 -20.90 -32.51 -31.39
N VAL A 4 -22.19 -32.38 -31.06
CA VAL A 4 -22.69 -31.66 -29.89
C VAL A 4 -22.44 -32.57 -28.69
N GLY A 5 -21.50 -32.20 -27.83
CA GLY A 5 -21.28 -32.83 -26.53
C GLY A 5 -21.98 -31.99 -25.47
N SER A 6 -23.14 -32.44 -25.01
CA SER A 6 -23.84 -31.86 -23.87
C SER A 6 -23.04 -32.07 -22.58
N THR A 7 -22.32 -31.04 -22.14
CA THR A 7 -21.87 -30.96 -20.76
C THR A 7 -23.10 -30.68 -19.89
N ARG A 8 -23.62 -31.73 -19.25
CA ARG A 8 -24.54 -31.61 -18.12
C ARG A 8 -23.93 -30.62 -17.13
N ALA A 9 -24.67 -29.55 -16.82
CA ALA A 9 -24.42 -28.73 -15.65
C ALA A 9 -24.37 -29.66 -14.43
N SER A 10 -23.17 -29.90 -13.90
CA SER A 10 -22.98 -30.52 -12.61
C SER A 10 -23.53 -29.55 -11.58
N ASP A 11 -24.54 -29.97 -10.83
CA ASP A 11 -25.13 -29.23 -9.73
C ASP A 11 -24.00 -28.81 -8.75
N PRO A 12 -23.67 -27.51 -8.62
CA PRO A 12 -22.55 -27.06 -7.79
C PRO A 12 -22.73 -27.44 -6.32
N ARG A 13 -23.98 -27.67 -5.89
CA ARG A 13 -24.38 -28.09 -4.54
C ARG A 13 -23.77 -29.42 -4.07
N GLY A 14 -23.43 -30.32 -5.00
CA GLY A 14 -22.83 -31.62 -4.66
C GLY A 14 -21.33 -31.54 -4.31
N SER A 15 -20.62 -30.56 -4.87
CA SER A 15 -19.18 -30.33 -4.66
C SER A 15 -18.91 -29.75 -3.27
N PHE A 16 -19.64 -28.70 -2.88
CA PHE A 16 -19.44 -28.00 -1.60
C PHE A 16 -19.65 -28.92 -0.39
N ALA A 17 -20.67 -29.78 -0.41
CA ALA A 17 -20.91 -30.74 0.68
C ALA A 17 -19.80 -31.81 0.78
N GLN A 18 -19.18 -32.20 -0.33
CA GLN A 18 -18.06 -33.16 -0.36
C GLN A 18 -16.74 -32.54 0.10
N VAL A 19 -16.44 -31.30 -0.31
CA VAL A 19 -15.26 -30.54 0.15
C VAL A 19 -15.35 -30.28 1.66
N ARG A 20 -16.52 -29.86 2.16
CA ARG A 20 -16.76 -29.61 3.59
C ARG A 20 -16.69 -30.89 4.43
N LYS A 21 -17.16 -32.04 3.90
CA LYS A 21 -16.97 -33.37 4.52
C LYS A 21 -15.51 -33.83 4.51
N SER A 22 -14.78 -33.57 3.42
CA SER A 22 -13.35 -33.85 3.29
C SER A 22 -12.53 -33.05 4.31
N ILE A 23 -12.82 -31.76 4.50
CA ILE A 23 -12.17 -30.89 5.49
C ILE A 23 -12.44 -31.38 6.92
N LEU A 24 -13.69 -31.71 7.26
CA LEU A 24 -14.07 -32.24 8.58
C LEU A 24 -13.47 -33.64 8.87
N GLN A 25 -13.31 -34.50 7.86
CA GLN A 25 -12.66 -35.81 8.03
C GLN A 25 -11.12 -35.72 8.13
N ARG A 26 -10.50 -34.74 7.46
CA ARG A 26 -9.04 -34.52 7.53
C ARG A 26 -8.59 -33.94 8.88
N SER A 27 -9.46 -33.24 9.60
CA SER A 27 -9.19 -32.72 10.96
C SER A 27 -8.97 -33.80 12.03
N ILE A 28 -9.22 -35.08 11.73
CA ILE A 28 -9.09 -36.22 12.66
C ILE A 28 -7.91 -37.17 12.27
N ALA A 29 -7.23 -36.92 11.15
CA ALA A 29 -6.05 -37.67 10.74
C ALA A 29 -4.82 -36.76 10.72
N MET A 30 -4.10 -36.70 11.84
CA MET A 30 -2.72 -36.21 11.83
C MET A 30 -1.89 -37.07 10.86
N LEU A 31 -1.17 -36.38 9.97
CA LEU A 31 -0.44 -36.82 8.77
C LEU A 31 -1.32 -36.99 7.51
N THR A 32 -1.38 -35.94 6.67
CA THR A 32 -1.94 -36.04 5.31
C THR A 32 -1.01 -35.41 4.24
N PRO A 33 -1.05 -35.91 2.99
CA PRO A 33 0.09 -35.98 2.07
C PRO A 33 0.20 -34.80 1.10
N GLN A 34 0.43 -33.58 1.60
CA GLN A 34 0.51 -32.39 0.75
C GLN A 34 1.81 -31.56 0.84
N ASP A 35 2.81 -32.00 1.62
CA ASP A 35 4.19 -31.46 1.54
C ASP A 35 5.09 -32.18 0.51
N VAL A 36 4.52 -33.08 -0.30
CA VAL A 36 5.29 -33.80 -1.34
C VAL A 36 5.48 -32.89 -2.55
N VAL A 37 6.55 -32.08 -2.52
CA VAL A 37 7.13 -31.49 -3.73
C VAL A 37 7.51 -32.64 -4.66
N THR A 38 6.63 -32.93 -5.62
CA THR A 38 6.82 -34.04 -6.54
C THR A 38 7.74 -33.56 -7.67
N ILE A 39 9.06 -33.59 -7.45
CA ILE A 39 10.03 -33.37 -8.52
C ILE A 39 9.93 -34.57 -9.48
N LYS A 40 9.23 -34.40 -10.60
CA LYS A 40 9.15 -35.44 -11.64
C LYS A 40 10.53 -35.54 -12.32
N PRO A 41 11.19 -36.71 -12.36
CA PRO A 41 12.52 -36.89 -12.96
C PRO A 41 12.62 -36.49 -14.44
N ASN A 42 11.48 -36.34 -15.13
CA ASN A 42 11.41 -36.20 -16.57
C ASN A 42 11.26 -34.76 -17.07
N GLN A 43 11.38 -33.74 -16.20
CA GLN A 43 11.42 -32.32 -16.61
C GLN A 43 12.82 -31.70 -16.45
N THR A 44 13.86 -32.46 -16.78
CA THR A 44 15.26 -31.98 -16.83
C THR A 44 15.65 -31.38 -18.19
N GLU A 45 14.75 -31.36 -19.19
CA GLU A 45 15.03 -30.75 -20.49
C GLU A 45 15.30 -29.23 -20.45
N PRO A 46 14.63 -28.40 -19.63
CA PRO A 46 14.96 -26.98 -19.50
C PRO A 46 16.36 -26.76 -18.90
N LEU A 47 16.76 -27.60 -17.93
CA LEU A 47 18.10 -27.60 -17.32
C LEU A 47 19.18 -28.04 -18.32
N LYS A 48 18.88 -29.04 -19.16
CA LYS A 48 19.76 -29.43 -20.29
C LYS A 48 19.88 -28.34 -21.35
N ARG A 49 18.84 -27.55 -21.60
CA ARG A 49 18.89 -26.39 -22.51
C ARG A 49 19.73 -25.24 -21.96
N LEU A 50 19.73 -25.02 -20.64
CA LEU A 50 20.63 -24.07 -19.97
C LEU A 50 22.10 -24.50 -20.08
N TYR A 51 22.37 -25.81 -19.99
CA TYR A 51 23.72 -26.38 -20.14
C TYR A 51 24.24 -26.43 -21.59
N ASN A 52 23.35 -26.51 -22.59
CA ASN A 52 23.73 -26.61 -24.00
C ASN A 52 24.03 -25.26 -24.68
N LYS A 53 24.09 -24.13 -23.95
CA LYS A 53 24.72 -22.92 -24.50
C LYS A 53 26.23 -23.15 -24.56
N ALA A 54 26.81 -22.98 -25.74
CA ALA A 54 28.21 -23.27 -26.10
C ALA A 54 29.30 -22.53 -25.28
N ALA A 55 28.95 -21.82 -24.21
CA ALA A 55 29.85 -21.07 -23.34
C ALA A 55 30.15 -21.76 -21.98
N VAL A 56 29.47 -22.85 -21.60
CA VAL A 56 29.65 -23.50 -20.27
C VAL A 56 30.45 -24.80 -20.32
N VAL A 57 30.82 -25.26 -21.52
CA VAL A 57 31.40 -26.59 -21.75
C VAL A 57 32.82 -26.82 -21.18
N PRO A 58 33.71 -25.83 -20.93
CA PRO A 58 35.06 -26.18 -20.48
C PRO A 58 35.30 -26.15 -18.95
N MET A 59 34.32 -25.87 -18.07
CA MET A 59 34.57 -25.79 -16.62
C MET A 59 34.11 -26.97 -15.77
N PHE A 60 33.28 -27.87 -16.30
CA PHE A 60 32.81 -29.02 -15.53
C PHE A 60 32.93 -30.30 -16.37
N GLY A 61 33.92 -31.13 -16.03
CA GLY A 61 33.97 -32.52 -16.50
C GLY A 61 32.72 -33.29 -16.08
N GLN A 62 32.52 -34.50 -16.59
CA GLN A 62 31.35 -35.36 -16.33
C GLN A 62 30.91 -35.35 -14.84
N ILE A 63 29.95 -34.51 -14.47
CA ILE A 63 29.41 -34.47 -13.10
C ILE A 63 28.46 -35.66 -12.93
N ASN A 64 28.71 -36.48 -11.92
CA ASN A 64 27.79 -37.54 -11.51
C ASN A 64 26.47 -36.90 -11.03
N ILE A 65 25.33 -37.33 -11.59
CA ILE A 65 23.99 -36.83 -11.22
C ILE A 65 23.73 -37.00 -9.71
N GLU A 66 24.32 -38.03 -9.11
CA GLU A 66 24.27 -38.31 -7.68
C GLU A 66 25.00 -37.25 -6.83
N GLU A 67 26.18 -36.79 -7.27
CA GLU A 67 26.91 -35.69 -6.62
C GLU A 67 26.18 -34.36 -6.78
N LEU A 68 25.55 -34.14 -7.95
CA LEU A 68 24.72 -32.95 -8.20
C LEU A 68 23.50 -32.88 -7.26
N PHE A 69 22.92 -34.02 -6.92
CA PHE A 69 21.77 -34.11 -6.00
C PHE A 69 22.18 -33.80 -4.56
N LEU A 70 23.33 -34.32 -4.10
CA LEU A 70 23.88 -33.98 -2.78
C LEU A 70 24.27 -32.50 -2.69
N PHE A 71 24.89 -31.97 -3.77
CA PHE A 71 25.27 -30.57 -3.89
C PHE A 71 24.08 -29.61 -3.77
N PHE A 72 22.89 -30.03 -4.20
CA PHE A 72 21.67 -29.22 -4.07
C PHE A 72 20.93 -29.45 -2.75
N LEU A 73 20.81 -30.71 -2.31
CA LEU A 73 19.91 -31.04 -1.21
C LEU A 73 20.44 -30.60 0.15
N LYS A 74 21.74 -30.77 0.45
CA LYS A 74 22.28 -30.34 1.73
C LYS A 74 22.10 -28.82 1.94
N PRO A 75 22.51 -27.95 0.99
CA PRO A 75 22.24 -26.52 1.10
C PRO A 75 20.75 -26.17 1.15
N LEU A 76 19.88 -26.96 0.49
CA LEU A 76 18.43 -26.76 0.58
C LEU A 76 17.92 -27.05 1.99
N VAL A 77 18.33 -28.16 2.60
CA VAL A 77 17.94 -28.52 3.97
C VAL A 77 18.52 -27.53 4.99
N ASP A 78 19.79 -27.14 4.83
CA ASP A 78 20.43 -26.06 5.59
C ASP A 78 19.59 -24.78 5.49
N TYR A 79 19.24 -24.36 4.28
CA TYR A 79 18.45 -23.17 4.03
C TYR A 79 17.05 -23.27 4.64
N ILE A 80 16.36 -24.40 4.52
CA ILE A 80 15.04 -24.61 5.13
C ILE A 80 15.13 -24.44 6.66
N PHE A 81 16.11 -25.06 7.32
CA PHE A 81 16.30 -24.91 8.76
C PHE A 81 16.70 -23.47 9.15
N GLN A 82 17.51 -22.79 8.35
CA GLN A 82 17.84 -21.37 8.59
C GLN A 82 16.61 -20.47 8.46
N GLN A 83 15.73 -20.71 7.48
CA GLN A 83 14.51 -19.92 7.26
C GLN A 83 13.36 -20.27 8.22
N ARG A 84 13.33 -21.51 8.74
CA ARG A 84 12.30 -22.01 9.64
C ARG A 84 12.93 -22.36 10.99
N VAL A 85 13.07 -21.34 11.84
CA VAL A 85 13.78 -21.45 13.13
C VAL A 85 13.17 -22.49 14.06
N PHE A 86 11.84 -22.63 14.06
CA PHE A 86 11.12 -23.60 14.89
C PHE A 86 11.00 -25.00 14.28
N LEU A 87 11.46 -25.19 13.04
CA LEU A 87 11.44 -26.51 12.40
C LEU A 87 12.54 -27.39 13.01
N GLN A 88 12.11 -28.43 13.74
CA GLN A 88 13.02 -29.39 14.38
C GLN A 88 13.36 -30.56 13.46
N TYR A 89 12.38 -31.03 12.70
CA TYR A 89 12.53 -32.17 11.82
C TYR A 89 12.00 -31.84 10.43
N LEU A 90 12.75 -32.27 9.41
CA LEU A 90 12.28 -32.29 8.03
C LEU A 90 12.16 -33.75 7.60
N ILE A 91 11.01 -34.14 7.07
CA ILE A 91 10.73 -35.52 6.67
C ILE A 91 10.58 -35.58 5.15
N LEU A 92 11.45 -36.34 4.50
CA LEU A 92 11.34 -36.65 3.09
C LEU A 92 10.79 -38.07 2.91
N VAL A 93 9.68 -38.20 2.18
CA VAL A 93 9.04 -39.48 1.90
C VAL A 93 9.53 -40.02 0.55
N GLN A 94 10.23 -41.14 0.55
CA GLN A 94 10.57 -41.88 -0.66
C GLN A 94 9.49 -42.93 -0.96
N PRO A 95 8.75 -42.82 -2.08
CA PRO A 95 7.77 -43.81 -2.47
C PRO A 95 8.43 -45.15 -2.87
N PRO A 96 7.70 -46.27 -2.76
CA PRO A 96 8.23 -47.60 -3.06
C PRO A 96 8.65 -47.74 -4.54
N GLY A 97 9.71 -48.52 -4.78
CA GLY A 97 10.20 -48.86 -6.13
C GLY A 97 10.88 -47.73 -6.92
N LYS A 98 11.18 -46.57 -6.31
CA LYS A 98 11.92 -45.47 -6.94
C LYS A 98 13.38 -45.40 -6.48
N TYR A 99 14.25 -44.89 -7.38
CA TYR A 99 15.72 -44.72 -7.30
C TYR A 99 16.37 -44.83 -5.91
N ARG A 100 17.50 -45.54 -5.84
CA ARG A 100 18.33 -45.57 -4.63
C ARG A 100 18.75 -44.15 -4.26
N THR A 101 18.46 -43.80 -3.02
CA THR A 101 18.94 -42.60 -2.35
C THR A 101 19.82 -43.02 -1.18
N ASP A 102 20.72 -43.97 -1.42
CA ASP A 102 21.73 -44.43 -0.44
C ASP A 102 22.65 -43.27 0.01
N ILE A 103 22.58 -42.12 -0.67
CA ILE A 103 23.30 -40.88 -0.36
C ILE A 103 22.55 -40.01 0.66
N LEU A 104 21.22 -40.15 0.76
CA LEU A 104 20.42 -39.40 1.74
C LEU A 104 20.57 -39.93 3.16
N SER A 105 20.99 -41.18 3.32
CA SER A 105 21.34 -41.73 4.63
C SER A 105 22.55 -41.03 5.25
N ASP A 106 23.41 -40.39 4.44
CA ASP A 106 24.54 -39.62 4.96
C ASP A 106 24.10 -38.26 5.53
N LEU A 107 22.93 -37.76 5.10
CA LEU A 107 22.39 -36.46 5.52
C LEU A 107 21.34 -36.58 6.64
N GLY A 108 20.65 -37.72 6.76
CA GLY A 108 19.55 -37.86 7.72
C GLY A 108 19.26 -39.31 8.09
N THR A 109 18.46 -39.48 9.14
CA THR A 109 18.11 -40.79 9.68
C THR A 109 17.06 -41.48 8.79
N VAL A 110 17.34 -42.71 8.34
CA VAL A 110 16.41 -43.50 7.54
C VAL A 110 15.48 -44.30 8.44
N VAL A 111 14.17 -44.09 8.29
CA VAL A 111 13.12 -44.86 8.97
C VAL A 111 12.41 -45.76 7.96
N THR A 112 12.38 -47.06 8.25
CA THR A 112 11.71 -48.08 7.43
C THR A 112 10.38 -48.52 8.07
N PRO A 113 9.42 -49.04 7.28
CA PRO A 113 8.17 -49.60 7.80
C PRO A 113 8.47 -50.75 8.76
N LYS A 114 7.68 -50.86 9.85
CA LYS A 114 7.91 -51.84 10.92
C LYS A 114 7.89 -53.31 10.44
N GLU A 115 7.18 -53.59 9.34
CA GLU A 115 6.92 -54.95 8.87
C GLU A 115 7.56 -55.28 7.52
N GLU A 116 8.26 -54.33 6.88
CA GLU A 116 8.85 -54.54 5.56
C GLU A 116 10.27 -53.97 5.45
N THR A 117 11.25 -54.88 5.36
CA THR A 117 12.68 -54.59 5.20
C THR A 117 13.15 -54.68 3.75
N SER A 118 12.21 -54.79 2.80
CA SER A 118 12.53 -54.95 1.38
C SER A 118 13.25 -53.69 0.86
N LYS A 119 14.20 -53.85 -0.07
CA LYS A 119 14.90 -52.71 -0.70
C LYS A 119 13.98 -51.78 -1.49
N ASN A 120 12.75 -52.23 -1.77
CA ASN A 120 11.74 -51.49 -2.52
C ASN A 120 10.64 -50.89 -1.63
N ALA A 121 10.72 -51.07 -0.32
CA ALA A 121 9.77 -50.49 0.62
C ALA A 121 9.84 -48.95 0.63
N GLN A 122 8.74 -48.32 1.04
CA GLN A 122 8.72 -46.89 1.32
C GLN A 122 9.77 -46.55 2.39
N ARG A 123 10.48 -45.43 2.26
CA ARG A 123 11.43 -44.96 3.27
C ARG A 123 11.12 -43.53 3.66
N LEU A 124 11.35 -43.20 4.93
CA LEU A 124 11.33 -41.82 5.40
C LEU A 124 12.78 -41.42 5.72
N TYR A 125 13.22 -40.26 5.22
CA TYR A 125 14.46 -39.63 5.66
C TYR A 125 14.10 -38.51 6.62
N VAL A 126 14.58 -38.60 7.85
CA VAL A 126 14.36 -37.63 8.92
C VAL A 126 15.64 -36.84 9.12
N PHE A 127 15.61 -35.57 8.72
CA PHE A 127 16.69 -34.62 8.99
C PHE A 127 16.42 -33.93 10.32
N ASN A 128 17.39 -33.93 11.22
CA ASN A 128 17.31 -33.23 12.50
C ASN A 128 18.02 -31.88 12.37
N ARG A 129 17.37 -30.80 12.80
CA ARG A 129 17.94 -29.45 12.82
C ARG A 129 19.34 -29.40 13.42
N GLU A 130 19.57 -30.17 14.47
CA GLU A 130 20.85 -30.18 15.20
C GLU A 130 22.06 -30.60 14.33
N ASP A 131 21.82 -31.33 13.24
CA ASP A 131 22.86 -31.79 12.33
C ASP A 131 23.23 -30.72 11.27
N PHE A 132 22.37 -29.70 11.10
CA PHE A 132 22.48 -28.68 10.05
C PHE A 132 22.71 -27.27 10.62
N ILE A 133 22.35 -27.01 11.89
CA ILE A 133 22.43 -25.69 12.50
C ILE A 133 23.39 -25.70 13.69
N GLN A 134 24.34 -24.75 13.67
CA GLN A 134 25.31 -24.55 14.75
C GLN A 134 24.62 -24.29 16.09
N LYS A 135 25.09 -24.95 17.15
CA LYS A 135 24.64 -24.71 18.53
C LYS A 135 25.43 -23.55 19.14
N TYR A 136 24.70 -22.64 19.78
CA TYR A 136 25.26 -21.52 20.53
C TYR A 136 24.92 -21.66 22.01
N LYS A 137 25.82 -21.18 22.87
CA LYS A 137 25.54 -21.03 24.29
C LYS A 137 25.13 -19.58 24.54
N ILE A 138 23.88 -19.38 24.93
CA ILE A 138 23.32 -18.05 25.18
C ILE A 138 23.56 -17.66 26.64
N ARG A 139 24.16 -16.49 26.87
CA ARG A 139 24.43 -15.98 28.22
C ARG A 139 24.49 -14.44 28.24
N ARG A 140 24.47 -13.87 29.45
CA ARG A 140 24.85 -12.45 29.64
C ARG A 140 26.34 -12.26 29.37
N ALA A 141 26.69 -11.07 28.90
CA ALA A 141 28.09 -10.68 28.72
C ALA A 141 28.80 -10.58 30.08
N VAL A 142 30.10 -10.87 30.07
CA VAL A 142 31.01 -10.73 31.20
C VAL A 142 32.11 -9.70 30.86
N GLU A 143 32.88 -9.27 31.85
CA GLU A 143 33.93 -8.25 31.66
C GLU A 143 35.00 -8.70 30.66
N GLU A 144 35.30 -10.00 30.61
CA GLU A 144 36.27 -10.60 29.69
C GLU A 144 35.83 -10.53 28.22
N ASP A 145 34.52 -10.45 27.94
CA ASP A 145 34.00 -10.36 26.57
C ASP A 145 34.32 -9.01 25.90
N ASN A 146 34.87 -8.05 26.64
CA ASN A 146 35.19 -6.72 26.12
C ASN A 146 36.12 -6.76 24.90
N ASP A 147 37.15 -7.61 24.95
CA ASP A 147 38.13 -7.76 23.87
C ASP A 147 37.52 -8.38 22.60
N ASP A 148 36.52 -9.27 22.77
CA ASP A 148 35.80 -9.92 21.68
C ASP A 148 34.71 -9.03 21.08
N LEU A 149 33.97 -8.32 21.93
CA LEU A 149 32.76 -7.58 21.56
C LEU A 149 33.05 -6.18 21.02
N VAL A 150 34.08 -5.50 21.52
CA VAL A 150 34.40 -4.13 21.07
C VAL A 150 34.72 -4.09 19.58
N PRO A 151 35.62 -4.94 19.03
CA PRO A 151 35.87 -4.96 17.60
C PRO A 151 34.61 -5.23 16.79
N LEU A 152 33.75 -6.16 17.26
CA LEU A 152 32.52 -6.54 16.60
C LEU A 152 31.50 -5.38 16.57
N ILE A 153 31.26 -4.73 17.71
CA ILE A 153 30.30 -3.63 17.84
C ILE A 153 30.79 -2.38 17.09
N ASN A 154 32.09 -2.08 17.14
CA ASN A 154 32.68 -0.93 16.46
C ASN A 154 32.59 -1.02 14.92
N THR A 155 32.34 -2.20 14.35
CA THR A 155 32.01 -2.31 12.92
C THR A 155 30.66 -1.68 12.56
N HIS A 156 29.74 -1.58 13.52
CA HIS A 156 28.39 -1.05 13.34
C HIS A 156 28.18 0.31 14.00
N SER A 157 28.80 0.56 15.16
CA SER A 157 28.58 1.79 15.94
C SER A 157 29.73 2.06 16.90
N LEU A 158 30.29 3.27 16.85
CA LEU A 158 31.28 3.77 17.83
C LEU A 158 30.63 4.46 19.03
N ARG A 159 29.29 4.47 19.09
CA ARG A 159 28.52 5.33 20.00
C ARG A 159 28.67 4.94 21.48
N LEU A 160 28.74 3.65 21.79
CA LEU A 160 28.97 3.22 23.16
C LEU A 160 30.38 3.61 23.65
N GLU A 161 31.36 3.60 22.74
CA GLU A 161 32.73 4.07 23.03
C GLU A 161 32.76 5.57 23.33
N GLU A 162 31.96 6.38 22.63
CA GLU A 162 31.85 7.83 22.91
C GLU A 162 31.20 8.12 24.28
N MET A 163 30.21 7.33 24.68
CA MET A 163 29.47 7.53 25.94
C MET A 163 30.24 7.04 27.19
N TYR A 164 30.91 5.89 27.06
CA TYR A 164 31.47 5.16 28.19
C TYR A 164 32.99 4.96 28.10
N GLY A 165 33.62 5.41 27.02
CA GLY A 165 35.04 5.22 26.73
C GLY A 165 35.36 3.85 26.12
N ARG A 166 36.66 3.59 25.95
CA ARG A 166 37.18 2.40 25.24
C ARG A 166 36.83 1.04 25.85
N TYR A 167 36.44 1.01 27.12
CA TYR A 167 36.09 -0.21 27.84
C TYR A 167 34.61 -0.24 28.21
N TYR A 168 33.75 0.24 27.31
CA TYR A 168 32.33 0.45 27.57
C TYR A 168 31.57 -0.80 28.00
N ILE A 169 31.96 -2.00 27.54
CA ILE A 169 31.33 -3.26 27.99
C ILE A 169 31.54 -3.44 29.50
N ALA A 170 32.80 -3.34 29.96
CA ALA A 170 33.12 -3.46 31.38
C ALA A 170 32.50 -2.33 32.20
N GLU A 171 32.52 -1.09 31.70
CA GLU A 171 31.91 0.06 32.39
C GLU A 171 30.39 -0.09 32.53
N ILE A 172 29.68 -0.55 31.49
CA ILE A 172 28.23 -0.83 31.53
C ILE A 172 27.92 -1.92 32.56
N LEU A 173 28.71 -3.01 32.58
CA LEU A 173 28.50 -4.14 33.47
C LEU A 173 28.88 -3.83 34.94
N THR A 174 29.78 -2.89 35.20
CA THR A 174 30.32 -2.60 36.54
C THR A 174 29.82 -1.29 37.14
N ARG A 175 30.10 -0.16 36.48
CA ARG A 175 29.85 1.19 36.98
C ARG A 175 28.44 1.70 36.66
N TYR A 176 27.89 1.29 35.53
CA TYR A 176 26.58 1.75 35.05
C TYR A 176 25.50 0.65 35.08
N LYS A 177 25.49 -0.16 36.15
CA LYS A 177 24.50 -1.24 36.35
C LYS A 177 23.05 -0.75 36.35
N ASP A 178 22.82 0.47 36.81
CA ASP A 178 21.49 1.09 36.89
C ASP A 178 21.10 1.83 35.60
N SER A 179 21.89 1.70 34.52
CA SER A 179 21.59 2.36 33.24
C SER A 179 20.39 1.76 32.49
N GLY A 180 19.82 0.65 32.98
CA GLY A 180 18.79 -0.12 32.29
C GLY A 180 19.31 -0.94 31.10
N ARG A 181 20.63 -0.89 30.82
CA ARG A 181 21.24 -1.65 29.72
C ARG A 181 21.56 -3.08 30.12
N GLN A 182 21.29 -4.01 29.21
CA GLN A 182 21.65 -5.42 29.33
C GLN A 182 22.34 -5.87 28.06
N ILE A 183 23.42 -6.64 28.19
CA ILE A 183 24.20 -7.16 27.06
C ILE A 183 24.14 -8.68 27.12
N ILE A 184 23.65 -9.29 26.04
CA ILE A 184 23.56 -10.74 25.89
C ILE A 184 24.35 -11.18 24.66
N VAL A 185 24.99 -12.34 24.78
CA VAL A 185 25.91 -12.87 23.76
C VAL A 185 25.60 -14.32 23.42
N ALA A 186 25.83 -14.65 22.16
CA ALA A 186 25.92 -16.03 21.69
C ALA A 186 27.39 -16.43 21.69
N GLU A 187 27.73 -17.42 22.51
CA GLU A 187 29.08 -17.98 22.59
C GLU A 187 29.18 -19.20 21.67
N HIS A 188 30.25 -19.24 20.88
CA HIS A 188 30.63 -20.38 20.05
C HIS A 188 32.12 -20.68 20.23
N GLU A 189 32.45 -21.94 20.56
CA GLU A 189 33.82 -22.39 20.84
C GLU A 189 34.59 -21.52 21.87
N GLY A 190 33.87 -20.95 22.84
CA GLY A 190 34.44 -20.13 23.91
C GLY A 190 34.52 -18.63 23.61
N ASN A 191 34.25 -18.19 22.37
CA ASN A 191 34.30 -16.78 21.97
C ASN A 191 32.88 -16.20 21.81
N ALA A 192 32.71 -14.92 22.13
CA ALA A 192 31.46 -14.21 21.87
C ALA A 192 31.36 -13.86 20.37
N VAL A 193 30.44 -14.52 19.64
CA VAL A 193 30.34 -14.39 18.18
C VAL A 193 29.14 -13.57 17.70
N ALA A 194 28.16 -13.34 18.57
CA ALA A 194 27.04 -12.45 18.32
C ALA A 194 26.60 -11.76 19.62
N VAL A 195 26.05 -10.55 19.51
CA VAL A 195 25.69 -9.71 20.64
C VAL A 195 24.42 -8.91 20.38
N LEU A 196 23.57 -8.78 21.40
CA LEU A 196 22.52 -7.77 21.50
C LEU A 196 22.80 -6.85 22.69
N CYS A 197 22.81 -5.54 22.45
CA CYS A 197 22.77 -4.52 23.49
C CYS A 197 21.34 -4.00 23.59
N LEU A 198 20.73 -4.24 24.74
CA LEU A 198 19.34 -3.91 25.05
C LEU A 198 19.30 -2.78 26.08
N ASN A 199 18.23 -1.98 26.06
CA ASN A 199 18.02 -0.89 26.99
C ASN A 199 16.55 -0.82 27.41
N GLU A 200 16.29 -0.72 28.72
CA GLU A 200 14.94 -0.55 29.27
C GLU A 200 14.35 0.85 29.02
N SER A 201 15.19 1.87 28.87
CA SER A 201 14.75 3.25 28.65
C SER A 201 14.16 3.44 27.25
N VAL A 202 12.88 3.79 27.20
CA VAL A 202 12.11 4.04 25.96
C VAL A 202 11.32 5.34 26.09
N CYS A 203 11.42 6.22 25.09
CA CYS A 203 10.68 7.47 25.06
C CYS A 203 9.27 7.27 24.45
N TYR A 204 8.34 6.76 25.25
CA TYR A 204 6.97 6.42 24.82
C TYR A 204 6.21 7.60 24.21
N LYS A 205 6.36 8.81 24.78
CA LYS A 205 5.65 10.01 24.34
C LYS A 205 5.91 10.33 22.87
N VAL A 206 7.18 10.43 22.51
CA VAL A 206 7.61 10.80 21.14
C VAL A 206 7.27 9.68 20.16
N LEU A 207 7.42 8.42 20.56
CA LEU A 207 7.02 7.31 19.70
C LEU A 207 5.51 7.33 19.41
N ASN A 208 4.67 7.69 20.39
CA ASN A 208 3.21 7.78 20.20
C ASN A 208 2.79 8.97 19.32
N GLU A 209 3.56 10.05 19.34
CA GLU A 209 3.37 11.24 18.50
C GLU A 209 3.86 11.05 17.05
N GLU A 210 4.84 10.18 16.85
CA GLU A 210 5.46 9.94 15.53
C GLU A 210 4.93 8.69 14.84
N PHE A 211 4.40 7.71 15.57
CA PHE A 211 3.96 6.42 15.06
C PHE A 211 2.55 6.02 15.53
N GLU A 212 1.89 5.20 14.72
CA GLU A 212 0.58 4.62 15.03
C GLU A 212 0.71 3.46 16.02
N LEU A 213 0.71 3.79 17.31
CA LEU A 213 0.89 2.82 18.40
C LEU A 213 -0.42 2.27 18.98
N ALA A 214 -1.58 2.68 18.48
CA ALA A 214 -2.85 2.27 19.06
C ALA A 214 -3.06 0.74 19.04
N CYS A 215 -2.67 0.06 17.95
CA CYS A 215 -2.73 -1.41 17.86
C CYS A 215 -1.76 -2.13 18.80
N TYR A 216 -0.85 -1.39 19.42
CA TYR A 216 0.16 -1.85 20.37
C TYR A 216 -0.11 -1.30 21.78
N ASN A 217 -1.28 -0.67 22.00
CA ASN A 217 -1.65 0.01 23.23
C ASN A 217 -0.59 1.03 23.70
N GLY A 218 -0.04 1.82 22.78
CA GLY A 218 1.01 2.79 23.12
C GLY A 218 2.34 2.15 23.55
N LEU A 219 2.53 0.85 23.32
CA LEU A 219 3.61 0.04 23.91
C LEU A 219 3.56 -0.02 25.45
N LYS A 220 2.37 0.17 26.02
CA LYS A 220 2.08 0.13 27.45
C LYS A 220 1.14 -1.02 27.78
N LYS A 221 1.12 -1.43 29.05
CA LYS A 221 0.15 -2.42 29.54
C LYS A 221 -1.27 -1.84 29.47
N PRO A 222 -2.32 -2.65 29.28
CA PRO A 222 -3.69 -2.15 29.27
C PRO A 222 -4.08 -1.53 30.62
N HIS A 223 -4.67 -0.33 30.61
CA HIS A 223 -5.25 0.32 31.78
C HIS A 223 -6.78 0.50 31.62
N PRO A 224 -7.59 0.45 32.69
CA PRO A 224 -9.04 0.65 32.61
C PRO A 224 -9.45 1.98 31.96
N ASP A 225 -8.67 3.04 32.19
CA ASP A 225 -8.93 4.38 31.64
C ASP A 225 -8.64 4.44 30.11
N ASP A 226 -7.82 3.53 29.57
CA ASP A 226 -7.54 3.47 28.12
C ASP A 226 -8.79 3.07 27.31
N LEU A 227 -9.76 2.40 27.95
CA LEU A 227 -11.01 1.96 27.34
C LEU A 227 -12.14 2.99 27.45
N ALA A 228 -11.99 4.01 28.31
CA ALA A 228 -13.01 5.02 28.56
C ALA A 228 -13.17 6.02 27.40
N ASP A 229 -12.13 6.20 26.60
CA ASP A 229 -12.12 7.04 25.39
C ASP A 229 -12.84 6.37 24.19
N VAL A 230 -13.16 5.08 24.27
CA VAL A 230 -14.03 4.39 23.32
C VAL A 230 -15.43 4.28 23.93
N SER A 231 -16.03 5.41 24.30
CA SER A 231 -17.40 5.39 24.81
C SER A 231 -18.35 4.92 23.69
N LEU A 232 -19.16 3.91 23.99
CA LEU A 232 -20.25 3.47 23.11
C LEU A 232 -21.15 4.66 22.72
N GLU A 233 -21.26 5.66 23.60
CA GLU A 233 -21.98 6.92 23.37
C GLU A 233 -21.38 7.75 22.23
N ALA A 234 -20.05 7.81 22.06
CA ALA A 234 -19.40 8.47 20.92
C ALA A 234 -19.64 7.73 19.59
N ILE A 235 -19.70 6.39 19.64
CA ILE A 235 -20.06 5.56 18.48
C ILE A 235 -21.54 5.74 18.13
N PHE A 236 -22.44 5.78 19.12
CA PHE A 236 -23.87 6.03 18.91
C PHE A 236 -24.14 7.45 18.38
N HIS A 237 -23.46 8.47 18.91
CA HIS A 237 -23.57 9.84 18.40
C HIS A 237 -23.03 9.98 16.97
N SER A 238 -21.99 9.22 16.61
CA SER A 238 -21.46 9.17 15.24
C SER A 238 -22.42 8.47 14.28
N LEU A 239 -23.07 7.38 14.73
CA LEU A 239 -24.10 6.66 13.95
C LEU A 239 -25.38 7.48 13.77
N GLU A 240 -25.79 8.28 14.76
CA GLU A 240 -26.94 9.19 14.66
C GLU A 240 -26.63 10.39 13.74
N ASN A 241 -25.44 10.98 13.82
CA ASN A 241 -25.02 12.07 12.94
C ASN A 241 -24.81 11.61 11.49
N LEU A 242 -24.35 10.37 11.28
CA LEU A 242 -24.29 9.76 9.95
C LEU A 242 -25.71 9.52 9.42
N HIS A 243 -26.61 8.92 10.23
CA HIS A 243 -28.00 8.70 9.82
C HIS A 243 -28.74 10.00 9.46
N SER A 244 -28.53 11.10 10.21
CA SER A 244 -29.20 12.37 9.89
C SER A 244 -28.68 12.99 8.58
N LYS A 245 -27.37 12.89 8.30
CA LYS A 245 -26.79 13.33 7.02
C LYS A 245 -27.28 12.49 5.84
N TYR A 246 -27.35 11.17 6.02
CA TYR A 246 -27.86 10.24 5.00
C TYR A 246 -29.37 10.43 4.77
N GLU A 247 -30.16 10.67 5.83
CA GLU A 247 -31.59 10.96 5.69
C GLU A 247 -31.81 12.29 4.97
N ASP A 248 -31.06 13.35 5.28
CA ASP A 248 -31.19 14.63 4.58
C ASP A 248 -30.78 14.54 3.10
N GLU A 249 -29.68 13.85 2.76
CA GLU A 249 -29.27 13.64 1.36
C GLU A 249 -30.23 12.72 0.58
N ILE A 250 -30.72 11.64 1.21
CA ILE A 250 -31.67 10.71 0.59
C ILE A 250 -33.05 11.35 0.46
N LEU A 251 -33.50 12.16 1.43
CA LEU A 251 -34.73 12.95 1.34
C LEU A 251 -34.62 14.01 0.24
N GLU A 252 -33.45 14.64 0.06
CA GLU A 252 -33.22 15.57 -1.05
C GLU A 252 -33.24 14.85 -2.41
N ILE A 253 -32.69 13.64 -2.50
CA ILE A 253 -32.73 12.80 -3.70
C ILE A 253 -34.17 12.33 -3.98
N ILE A 254 -34.92 11.90 -2.96
CA ILE A 254 -36.32 11.45 -3.09
C ILE A 254 -37.24 12.63 -3.43
N GLU A 255 -37.05 13.82 -2.87
CA GLU A 255 -37.79 15.03 -3.25
C GLU A 255 -37.47 15.45 -4.70
N ARG A 256 -36.23 15.30 -5.17
CA ARG A 256 -35.86 15.54 -6.58
C ARG A 256 -36.48 14.50 -7.52
N THR A 257 -36.59 13.25 -7.10
CA THR A 257 -37.13 12.14 -7.93
C THR A 257 -38.65 12.19 -7.99
N THR A 258 -39.32 12.53 -6.88
CA THR A 258 -40.78 12.67 -6.83
C THR A 258 -41.31 13.92 -7.51
N ASN A 259 -40.53 15.01 -7.54
CA ASN A 259 -40.84 16.20 -8.35
C ASN A 259 -40.61 15.98 -9.86
N ALA A 260 -39.81 14.99 -10.26
CA ALA A 260 -39.58 14.65 -11.67
C ALA A 260 -40.68 13.75 -12.28
N GLU A 261 -41.42 12.99 -11.48
CA GLU A 261 -42.50 12.10 -11.98
C GLU A 261 -43.87 12.80 -12.15
N GLY A 262 -43.95 14.10 -11.84
CA GLY A 262 -45.21 14.86 -11.85
C GLY A 262 -45.54 15.64 -13.12
N GLN A 263 -44.63 15.82 -14.09
CA GLN A 263 -44.90 16.67 -15.27
C GLN A 263 -44.34 16.09 -16.58
N ASN A 264 -45.22 15.44 -17.35
CA ASN A 264 -45.03 15.21 -18.77
C ASN A 264 -45.05 16.54 -19.55
N SER A 265 -43.88 17.06 -19.96
CA SER A 265 -43.70 17.73 -21.26
C SER A 265 -42.24 18.04 -21.53
N THR A 266 -41.83 17.85 -22.79
CA THR A 266 -40.52 18.10 -23.39
C THR A 266 -39.88 19.44 -22.98
N SER A 267 -38.77 19.39 -22.24
CA SER A 267 -37.75 20.46 -22.21
C SER A 267 -36.41 19.91 -21.69
N GLU A 268 -35.32 20.47 -22.20
CA GLU A 268 -33.92 20.11 -21.95
C GLU A 268 -33.59 20.11 -20.44
N LEU A 269 -32.92 19.05 -19.99
CA LEU A 269 -32.51 18.85 -18.59
C LEU A 269 -31.50 19.92 -18.17
N ASP A 270 -31.88 20.75 -17.19
CA ASP A 270 -30.98 21.65 -16.47
C ASP A 270 -29.99 20.82 -15.62
N GLU A 271 -28.78 20.57 -16.15
CA GLU A 271 -27.69 19.91 -15.43
C GLU A 271 -27.13 20.85 -14.35
N THR A 272 -27.31 20.50 -13.07
CA THR A 272 -26.86 21.31 -11.94
C THR A 272 -25.37 21.09 -11.64
N LEU A 273 -24.63 22.19 -11.48
CA LEU A 273 -23.21 22.22 -11.10
C LEU A 273 -23.07 22.05 -9.58
N ILE A 274 -22.29 21.06 -9.15
CA ILE A 274 -22.11 20.71 -7.72
C ILE A 274 -21.14 21.68 -7.04
N HIS A 275 -21.52 22.19 -5.87
CA HIS A 275 -20.63 22.94 -4.99
C HIS A 275 -19.63 21.97 -4.34
N VAL A 276 -18.35 22.08 -4.67
CA VAL A 276 -17.32 21.19 -4.13
C VAL A 276 -16.70 21.87 -2.91
N ASP A 277 -17.02 21.38 -1.72
CA ASP A 277 -16.28 21.75 -0.51
C ASP A 277 -14.91 21.06 -0.49
N TYR A 278 -13.88 21.84 -0.16
CA TYR A 278 -12.47 21.49 -0.28
C TYR A 278 -11.82 21.05 1.04
N SER A 279 -12.62 20.74 2.07
CA SER A 279 -12.11 20.48 3.44
C SER A 279 -11.86 19.01 3.77
N GLU A 280 -12.04 18.07 2.83
CA GLU A 280 -11.69 16.67 3.10
C GLU A 280 -10.21 16.44 2.78
N SER A 281 -9.38 16.45 3.83
CA SER A 281 -8.06 15.84 3.77
C SER A 281 -8.21 14.34 3.61
N ASP A 282 -8.20 13.88 2.36
CA ASP A 282 -8.17 12.46 1.98
C ASP A 282 -6.82 11.82 2.35
N SER A 283 -6.51 11.70 3.64
CA SER A 283 -5.30 11.04 4.14
C SER A 283 -5.51 9.53 4.23
N PHE A 284 -5.83 8.88 3.12
CA PHE A 284 -5.88 7.43 3.08
C PHE A 284 -4.71 6.87 2.30
N SER A 285 -3.86 6.11 3.00
CA SER A 285 -2.89 5.21 2.38
C SER A 285 -2.82 3.87 3.10
N LEU A 286 -2.70 2.76 2.37
CA LEU A 286 -2.52 1.40 2.90
C LEU A 286 -1.05 1.06 3.24
N VAL A 287 -0.12 2.02 3.18
CA VAL A 287 1.04 2.00 4.11
C VAL A 287 0.56 1.92 5.57
N PHE A 288 -0.72 2.23 5.82
CA PHE A 288 -1.34 2.41 7.12
C PHE A 288 -2.46 1.39 7.45
N THR A 289 -2.54 0.22 6.79
CA THR A 289 -3.64 -0.76 7.00
C THR A 289 -3.84 -1.19 8.45
N SER A 290 -2.77 -1.22 9.23
CA SER A 290 -2.80 -1.56 10.66
C SER A 290 -3.51 -0.46 11.46
N ALA A 291 -3.24 0.81 11.12
CA ALA A 291 -3.77 1.98 11.81
C ALA A 291 -5.29 2.12 11.58
N SER A 292 -5.78 1.78 10.38
CA SER A 292 -7.22 1.80 10.05
C SER A 292 -8.08 0.79 10.83
N LEU A 293 -7.47 -0.11 11.63
CA LEU A 293 -8.20 -1.00 12.53
C LEU A 293 -8.73 -0.29 13.79
N LEU A 294 -8.34 0.96 14.04
CA LEU A 294 -8.74 1.73 15.22
C LEU A 294 -9.14 3.16 14.79
N PHE A 295 -10.28 3.63 15.28
CA PHE A 295 -10.89 4.90 14.90
C PHE A 295 -10.32 6.05 15.73
N PHE A 296 -9.83 7.11 15.09
CA PHE A 296 -9.70 8.44 15.69
C PHE A 296 -10.26 9.46 14.70
N GLN A 297 -11.25 10.25 15.16
CA GLN A 297 -11.90 11.28 14.34
C GLN A 297 -10.95 12.47 14.14
N ASP A 298 -10.84 12.94 12.90
CA ASP A 298 -10.50 14.33 12.62
C ASP A 298 -11.79 15.16 12.71
N ASP A 299 -12.09 15.62 13.93
CA ASP A 299 -13.18 16.57 14.17
C ASP A 299 -12.76 17.98 13.69
N GLU A 300 -12.76 18.21 12.37
CA GLU A 300 -12.44 19.53 11.80
C GLU A 300 -13.60 20.56 11.87
N THR A 301 -14.66 20.31 12.63
CA THR A 301 -15.83 21.24 12.66
C THR A 301 -15.89 22.23 13.83
N LYS A 302 -14.87 22.32 14.69
CA LYS A 302 -14.87 23.30 15.81
C LYS A 302 -13.57 24.10 15.96
N SER A 303 -13.19 24.88 14.96
CA SER A 303 -12.24 25.99 15.17
C SER A 303 -12.47 27.21 14.26
N ARG A 304 -13.72 27.60 14.02
CA ARG A 304 -14.06 29.00 13.68
C ARG A 304 -14.38 29.79 14.95
N HIS A 305 -13.41 29.89 15.86
CA HIS A 305 -13.42 30.93 16.89
C HIS A 305 -12.13 31.74 16.80
N ASN A 306 -12.33 33.04 16.55
CA ASN A 306 -11.33 34.10 16.52
C ASN A 306 -10.41 33.99 17.74
N SER A 307 -9.27 33.34 17.58
CA SER A 307 -8.13 33.51 18.48
C SER A 307 -7.14 34.39 17.74
N THR A 308 -6.94 35.58 18.29
CA THR A 308 -5.91 36.52 17.89
C THR A 308 -4.56 35.83 17.82
N GLU A 309 -3.96 35.93 16.63
CA GLU A 309 -2.60 35.55 16.24
C GLU A 309 -1.56 35.60 17.37
N SER A 310 -0.93 34.45 17.63
CA SER A 310 0.52 34.39 17.87
C SER A 310 1.13 33.59 16.72
N VAL A 311 1.41 34.29 15.61
CA VAL A 311 2.14 33.72 14.49
C VAL A 311 3.60 33.58 14.92
N GLU A 312 3.95 32.47 15.57
CA GLU A 312 5.34 32.00 15.50
C GLU A 312 5.68 31.85 14.03
N SER A 313 6.75 32.50 13.59
CA SER A 313 7.12 32.49 12.18
C SER A 313 7.41 31.05 11.77
N SER A 314 6.89 30.58 10.63
CA SER A 314 7.26 29.26 10.07
C SER A 314 8.79 29.10 9.89
N LYS A 315 9.56 30.20 9.93
CA LYS A 315 11.03 30.19 9.99
C LYS A 315 11.60 29.82 11.36
N GLU A 316 10.95 30.18 12.46
CA GLU A 316 11.37 29.85 13.83
C GLU A 316 11.11 28.38 14.15
N VAL A 317 9.94 27.87 13.75
CA VAL A 317 9.60 26.44 13.80
C VAL A 317 10.63 25.61 13.01
N LEU A 318 10.94 26.01 11.78
CA LEU A 318 11.94 25.34 10.94
C LEU A 318 13.36 25.46 11.53
N LYS A 319 13.69 26.57 12.18
CA LYS A 319 14.99 26.74 12.87
C LYS A 319 15.11 25.81 14.09
N ASN A 320 14.04 25.66 14.88
CA ASN A 320 13.99 24.74 16.01
C ASN A 320 14.10 23.28 15.55
N TYR A 321 13.41 22.93 14.45
CA TYR A 321 13.55 21.63 13.79
C TYR A 321 14.99 21.37 13.33
N MET A 322 15.65 22.37 12.72
CA MET A 322 17.05 22.21 12.28
C MET A 322 18.02 22.00 13.45
N LEU A 323 17.79 22.66 14.59
CA LEU A 323 18.61 22.51 15.78
C LEU A 323 18.44 21.14 16.45
N SER A 324 17.24 20.53 16.38
CA SER A 324 17.01 19.17 16.87
C SER A 324 17.50 18.09 15.89
N ALA A 325 17.51 18.36 14.58
CA ALA A 325 18.03 17.48 13.53
C ALA A 325 19.55 17.22 13.60
N GLU A 326 20.34 18.15 14.15
CA GLU A 326 21.80 17.98 14.30
C GLU A 326 22.18 16.95 15.38
N LYS A 327 21.26 16.54 16.25
CA LYS A 327 21.48 15.55 17.32
C LYS A 327 20.76 14.24 17.02
N ASP A 328 21.43 13.09 17.16
CA ASP A 328 20.79 11.78 17.02
C ASP A 328 19.66 11.64 18.05
N PRO A 329 18.39 11.56 17.63
CA PRO A 329 17.25 11.56 18.56
C PRO A 329 17.29 10.35 19.50
N ARG A 330 17.96 9.25 19.16
CA ARG A 330 18.05 8.09 20.07
C ARG A 330 18.94 8.37 21.30
N LEU A 331 19.67 9.49 21.38
CA LEU A 331 20.65 9.77 22.44
C LEU A 331 20.12 10.54 23.65
N ASN A 332 19.06 11.32 23.48
CA ASN A 332 18.66 12.28 24.50
C ASN A 332 17.15 12.48 24.51
N GLU A 333 16.52 12.20 25.66
CA GLU A 333 15.09 12.49 25.89
C GLU A 333 14.76 13.95 25.60
N ASP A 334 15.67 14.89 25.92
CA ASP A 334 15.48 16.31 25.62
C ASP A 334 15.47 16.60 24.12
N ALA A 335 16.28 15.88 23.34
CA ALA A 335 16.30 16.02 21.88
C ALA A 335 15.03 15.42 21.28
N MET A 336 14.59 14.24 21.74
CA MET A 336 13.32 13.63 21.33
C MET A 336 12.13 14.54 21.69
N SER A 337 12.12 15.11 22.89
CA SER A 337 11.07 16.04 23.33
C SER A 337 11.09 17.36 22.55
N ALA A 338 12.24 17.81 22.06
CA ALA A 338 12.32 18.96 21.17
C ALA A 338 11.74 18.70 19.77
N TYR A 339 11.66 17.46 19.28
CA TYR A 339 10.93 17.14 18.03
C TYR A 339 9.41 17.29 18.20
N SER A 340 8.90 16.90 19.38
CA SER A 340 7.49 16.99 19.76
C SER A 340 6.97 18.44 19.78
N SER A 341 7.76 19.36 20.32
CA SER A 341 7.34 20.75 20.59
C SER A 341 7.30 21.69 19.37
N VAL A 342 7.73 21.23 18.20
CA VAL A 342 7.85 22.05 16.97
C VAL A 342 6.58 21.95 16.09
N ARG A 343 5.48 21.37 16.58
CA ARG A 343 4.28 21.10 15.76
C ARG A 343 3.15 22.10 15.98
N GLY A 344 2.60 22.57 14.85
CA GLY A 344 1.31 23.24 14.78
C GLY A 344 0.18 22.27 14.40
N MET A 345 -0.89 22.30 15.20
CA MET A 345 -2.30 21.95 14.97
C MET A 345 -2.71 20.59 14.32
N TYR A 346 -3.33 19.75 15.17
CA TYR A 346 -4.39 18.72 14.96
C TYR A 346 -4.06 17.22 14.71
N GLY A 347 -5.01 16.39 15.18
CA GLY A 347 -5.04 14.94 15.42
C GLY A 347 -5.15 14.61 16.93
N HIS A 348 -6.23 13.98 17.43
CA HIS A 348 -6.30 13.50 18.82
C HIS A 348 -5.34 12.32 18.99
N ILE A 349 -4.15 12.56 19.54
CA ILE A 349 -3.19 11.50 19.85
C ILE A 349 -3.71 10.76 21.09
N PRO A 350 -3.94 9.44 21.04
CA PRO A 350 -4.49 8.70 22.17
C PRO A 350 -3.49 8.70 23.31
N GLU A 351 -3.95 9.03 24.52
CA GLU A 351 -3.14 8.86 25.72
C GLU A 351 -3.29 7.45 26.25
N PHE A 352 -2.18 6.82 26.60
CA PHE A 352 -2.15 5.47 27.18
C PHE A 352 -1.59 5.59 28.58
N HIS A 353 -2.36 5.17 29.60
CA HIS A 353 -2.05 5.40 31.00
C HIS A 353 -1.35 4.23 31.69
N GLY A 354 -1.31 3.05 31.05
CA GLY A 354 -0.71 1.88 31.66
C GLY A 354 0.81 1.92 31.81
N ASP A 355 1.32 0.90 32.51
CA ASP A 355 2.75 0.78 32.80
C ASP A 355 3.60 0.57 31.54
N PRO A 356 4.87 1.02 31.53
CA PRO A 356 5.81 0.74 30.44
C PRO A 356 5.88 -0.75 30.08
N ASN A 357 5.80 -1.10 28.79
CA ASN A 357 5.77 -2.49 28.34
C ASN A 357 6.77 -2.81 27.22
N ALA A 358 7.73 -1.93 26.96
CA ALA A 358 8.76 -2.11 25.95
C ALA A 358 10.20 -1.95 26.49
N PHE A 359 11.13 -2.61 25.82
CA PHE A 359 12.57 -2.33 25.86
C PHE A 359 13.10 -2.14 24.44
N CYS A 360 14.23 -1.44 24.29
CA CYS A 360 14.83 -1.09 23.01
C CYS A 360 16.05 -1.96 22.69
N LEU A 361 16.16 -2.39 21.43
CA LEU A 361 17.37 -2.93 20.85
C LEU A 361 18.23 -1.79 20.29
N GLU A 362 19.34 -1.49 20.96
CA GLU A 362 20.24 -0.40 20.55
C GLU A 362 21.27 -0.86 19.51
N ILE A 363 21.89 -2.02 19.76
CA ILE A 363 22.96 -2.58 18.92
C ILE A 363 22.75 -4.07 18.76
N THR A 364 23.00 -4.53 17.54
CA THR A 364 22.99 -5.93 17.14
C THR A 364 24.15 -6.16 16.20
N ALA A 365 24.97 -7.17 16.50
CA ALA A 365 26.13 -7.50 15.70
C ALA A 365 26.42 -9.00 15.79
N ALA A 366 26.83 -9.59 14.67
CA ALA A 366 27.30 -10.97 14.62
C ALA A 366 28.35 -11.10 13.52
N TYR A 367 29.28 -12.04 13.69
CA TYR A 367 30.13 -12.43 12.57
C TYR A 367 29.29 -13.07 11.45
N PRO A 368 29.69 -12.94 10.16
CA PRO A 368 28.87 -13.39 9.03
C PRO A 368 28.41 -14.86 9.10
N ASP A 369 29.27 -15.75 9.61
CA ASP A 369 28.98 -17.18 9.75
C ASP A 369 28.09 -17.50 10.97
N HIS A 370 27.83 -16.51 11.83
CA HIS A 370 27.15 -16.64 13.11
C HIS A 370 25.85 -15.83 13.24
N GLU A 371 25.33 -15.27 12.16
CA GLU A 371 24.06 -14.51 12.16
C GLU A 371 22.88 -15.31 12.75
N VAL A 372 22.88 -16.64 12.61
CA VAL A 372 21.83 -17.51 13.19
C VAL A 372 21.78 -17.40 14.72
N GLY A 373 22.91 -17.09 15.37
CA GLY A 373 22.99 -16.87 16.82
C GLY A 373 22.14 -15.69 17.30
N LEU A 374 21.93 -14.67 16.46
CA LEU A 374 21.06 -13.53 16.78
C LEU A 374 19.62 -13.95 17.04
N MET A 375 19.16 -15.04 16.41
CA MET A 375 17.80 -15.56 16.61
C MET A 375 17.58 -16.07 18.03
N GLN A 376 18.53 -16.83 18.54
CA GLN A 376 18.45 -17.37 19.90
C GLN A 376 18.58 -16.25 20.94
N LEU A 377 19.30 -15.17 20.60
CA LEU A 377 19.40 -14.00 21.47
C LEU A 377 18.07 -13.23 21.60
N PHE A 378 17.20 -13.24 20.58
CA PHE A 378 15.89 -12.60 20.70
C PHE A 378 14.96 -13.31 21.69
N GLU A 379 15.02 -14.64 21.77
CA GLU A 379 14.27 -15.41 22.78
C GLU A 379 14.78 -15.05 24.19
N ALA A 380 16.11 -15.04 24.36
CA ALA A 380 16.75 -14.65 25.62
C ALA A 380 16.53 -13.17 26.00
N ALA A 381 16.33 -12.27 25.03
CA ALA A 381 16.04 -10.86 25.31
C ALA A 381 14.78 -10.69 26.17
N PHE A 382 13.72 -11.44 25.90
CA PHE A 382 12.49 -11.41 26.71
C PHE A 382 12.65 -12.09 28.08
N GLU A 383 13.69 -12.90 28.29
CA GLU A 383 14.06 -13.40 29.61
C GLU A 383 14.83 -12.36 30.42
N THR A 384 15.55 -11.44 29.76
CA THR A 384 16.24 -10.34 30.46
C THR A 384 15.29 -9.28 31.01
N PHE A 385 14.14 -9.08 30.37
CA PHE A 385 13.11 -8.12 30.78
C PHE A 385 11.74 -8.83 30.93
N PRO A 386 11.53 -9.62 31.99
CA PRO A 386 10.32 -10.45 32.13
C PRO A 386 9.02 -9.66 32.20
N ASP A 387 9.08 -8.40 32.66
CA ASP A 387 7.92 -7.51 32.83
C ASP A 387 7.54 -6.74 31.55
N ARG A 388 8.30 -6.91 30.47
CA ARG A 388 8.12 -6.22 29.18
C ARG A 388 7.76 -7.23 28.08
N GLU A 389 6.74 -6.91 27.30
CA GLU A 389 6.25 -7.79 26.24
C GLU A 389 6.70 -7.36 24.84
N TYR A 390 7.20 -6.12 24.70
CA TYR A 390 7.68 -5.57 23.43
C TYR A 390 9.18 -5.33 23.42
N CYS A 391 9.82 -5.73 22.33
CA CYS A 391 11.15 -5.30 21.93
C CYS A 391 11.01 -4.36 20.74
N ILE A 392 11.58 -3.15 20.82
CA ILE A 392 11.51 -2.15 19.74
C ILE A 392 12.89 -1.84 19.16
N MET A 393 12.92 -1.43 17.90
CA MET A 393 14.14 -1.05 17.19
C MET A 393 13.84 0.13 16.26
N ALA A 394 14.66 1.19 16.35
CA ALA A 394 14.58 2.36 15.47
C ALA A 394 15.75 2.37 14.48
N VAL A 395 15.45 2.33 13.17
CA VAL A 395 16.45 2.23 12.10
C VAL A 395 16.28 3.40 11.13
N PRO A 396 17.33 4.13 10.70
CA PRO A 396 17.19 5.22 9.73
C PRO A 396 16.48 4.76 8.45
N SER A 397 15.61 5.60 7.88
CA SER A 397 14.80 5.25 6.68
C SER A 397 15.62 4.86 5.45
N THR A 398 16.87 5.32 5.36
CA THR A 398 17.80 5.01 4.27
C THR A 398 18.56 3.70 4.46
N THR A 399 18.48 3.08 5.65
CA THR A 399 19.22 1.85 5.94
C THR A 399 18.59 0.69 5.16
N PRO A 400 19.38 -0.11 4.42
CA PRO A 400 18.85 -1.26 3.72
C PRO A 400 18.30 -2.28 4.73
N ILE A 401 17.12 -2.82 4.41
CA ILE A 401 16.46 -3.83 5.23
C ILE A 401 17.33 -5.09 5.27
N ASN A 402 17.76 -5.46 6.47
CA ASN A 402 18.56 -6.64 6.74
C ASN A 402 17.67 -7.81 7.21
N ARG A 403 18.28 -8.98 7.47
CA ARG A 403 17.54 -10.15 7.98
C ARG A 403 16.83 -9.85 9.31
N LEU A 404 17.39 -8.99 10.15
CA LEU A 404 16.85 -8.68 11.48
C LEU A 404 15.51 -7.96 11.42
N THR A 405 15.42 -6.91 10.59
CA THR A 405 14.17 -6.16 10.38
C THR A 405 13.01 -7.03 9.88
N LYS A 406 13.28 -8.17 9.22
CA LYS A 406 12.24 -9.13 8.78
C LYS A 406 11.60 -9.90 9.94
N PHE A 407 12.20 -9.94 11.12
CA PHE A 407 11.63 -10.60 12.30
C PHE A 407 10.65 -9.72 13.06
N PHE A 408 10.77 -8.41 12.89
CA PHE A 408 9.93 -7.41 13.55
C PHE A 408 8.77 -7.02 12.64
N THR A 409 7.70 -6.53 13.25
CA THR A 409 6.64 -5.82 12.54
C THR A 409 7.06 -4.35 12.44
N ARG A 410 7.05 -3.78 11.22
CA ARG A 410 7.22 -2.34 11.04
C ARG A 410 5.99 -1.63 11.60
N VAL A 411 6.22 -0.64 12.46
CA VAL A 411 5.18 0.25 12.96
C VAL A 411 4.99 1.39 11.95
N VAL A 412 3.75 1.72 11.67
CA VAL A 412 3.39 2.73 10.69
C VAL A 412 3.72 4.13 11.25
N PRO A 413 4.52 4.96 10.57
CA PRO A 413 4.70 6.36 10.96
C PRO A 413 3.41 7.15 10.73
N ARG A 414 3.11 8.15 11.55
CA ARG A 414 1.96 9.03 11.30
C ARG A 414 2.19 9.87 10.05
N SER A 415 1.13 10.28 9.36
CA SER A 415 1.19 11.08 8.12
C SER A 415 1.92 12.43 8.28
N THR A 416 1.94 12.96 9.50
CA THR A 416 2.65 14.18 9.90
C THR A 416 4.00 13.93 10.55
N GLY A 417 4.39 12.65 10.66
CA GLY A 417 5.65 12.19 11.24
C GLY A 417 6.86 12.77 10.52
N VAL A 418 7.71 13.50 11.24
CA VAL A 418 8.98 14.02 10.70
C VAL A 418 10.19 13.30 11.30
N PHE A 419 9.94 12.30 12.16
CA PHE A 419 10.98 11.47 12.76
C PHE A 419 11.85 10.81 11.69
N PRO A 420 13.19 10.86 11.75
CA PRO A 420 14.06 10.37 10.66
C PRO A 420 14.26 8.84 10.63
N TYR A 421 13.67 8.10 11.58
CA TYR A 421 13.81 6.65 11.69
C TYR A 421 12.50 5.94 11.42
N GLU A 422 12.60 4.68 11.05
CA GLU A 422 11.53 3.70 11.02
C GLU A 422 11.50 2.94 12.34
N LEU A 423 10.31 2.72 12.90
CA LEU A 423 10.12 1.96 14.12
C LEU A 423 9.70 0.53 13.77
N TYR A 424 10.35 -0.42 14.44
CA TYR A 424 10.05 -1.84 14.36
C TYR A 424 9.71 -2.34 15.76
N ALA A 425 8.65 -3.13 15.88
CA ALA A 425 8.20 -3.72 17.12
C ALA A 425 8.09 -5.24 17.01
N LEU A 426 8.53 -5.94 18.05
CA LEU A 426 8.46 -7.39 18.18
C LEU A 426 7.80 -7.72 19.51
N HIS A 427 6.73 -8.52 19.48
CA HIS A 427 6.04 -8.96 20.68
C HIS A 427 6.52 -10.35 21.10
N LYS A 428 6.63 -10.59 22.41
CA LYS A 428 7.05 -11.87 23.01
C LYS A 428 6.27 -13.07 22.46
N SER A 429 4.93 -12.98 22.40
CA SER A 429 4.08 -14.08 21.88
C SER A 429 4.30 -14.38 20.39
N ALA A 430 4.74 -13.39 19.60
CA ALA A 430 5.01 -13.61 18.18
C ALA A 430 6.33 -14.37 17.95
N VAL A 431 7.22 -14.37 18.96
CA VAL A 431 8.48 -15.13 18.98
C VAL A 431 8.27 -16.49 19.62
N LEU A 432 7.76 -16.52 20.86
CA LEU A 432 7.71 -17.73 21.69
C LEU A 432 6.48 -18.61 21.43
N GLY A 433 5.41 -18.06 20.85
CA GLY A 433 4.15 -18.75 20.65
C GLY A 433 4.13 -19.64 19.41
N HIS A 434 3.51 -20.81 19.51
CA HIS A 434 3.27 -21.69 18.38
C HIS A 434 2.02 -21.24 17.60
N VAL A 435 2.20 -20.93 16.32
CA VAL A 435 1.11 -20.48 15.44
C VAL A 435 0.64 -21.59 14.49
N ARG A 436 -0.67 -21.64 14.22
CA ARG A 436 -1.27 -22.58 13.26
C ARG A 436 -2.60 -22.08 12.73
N VAL A 437 -2.97 -22.49 11.52
CA VAL A 437 -4.26 -22.14 10.91
C VAL A 437 -5.19 -23.34 10.98
N VAL A 438 -6.46 -23.11 11.29
CA VAL A 438 -7.49 -24.16 11.30
C VAL A 438 -8.80 -23.67 10.69
N ALA A 439 -9.64 -24.62 10.26
CA ALA A 439 -11.00 -24.31 9.84
C ALA A 439 -11.82 -23.66 10.97
N GLY A 440 -12.60 -22.65 10.62
CA GLY A 440 -13.52 -21.96 11.51
C GLY A 440 -14.61 -22.89 12.04
N SER A 441 -14.99 -22.72 13.31
CA SER A 441 -16.05 -23.51 13.94
C SER A 441 -16.83 -22.64 14.92
N SER A 442 -18.00 -23.12 15.35
CA SER A 442 -18.85 -22.40 16.31
C SER A 442 -18.15 -22.11 17.65
N LYS A 443 -17.15 -22.91 18.03
CA LYS A 443 -16.32 -22.69 19.23
C LYS A 443 -15.48 -21.41 19.15
N HIS A 444 -15.15 -20.96 17.94
CA HIS A 444 -14.28 -19.80 17.73
C HIS A 444 -15.05 -18.47 17.76
N ILE A 445 -16.39 -18.48 17.65
CA ILE A 445 -17.21 -17.26 17.60
C ILE A 445 -16.90 -16.28 18.74
N PRO A 446 -16.82 -16.69 20.02
CA PRO A 446 -16.52 -15.75 21.11
C PRO A 446 -15.11 -15.14 21.01
N ALA A 447 -14.14 -15.93 20.53
CA ALA A 447 -12.76 -15.47 20.39
C ALA A 447 -12.61 -14.53 19.17
N VAL A 448 -13.28 -14.83 18.06
CA VAL A 448 -13.37 -13.93 16.90
C VAL A 448 -14.01 -12.61 17.28
N LYS A 449 -15.14 -12.64 18.02
CA LYS A 449 -15.80 -11.41 18.51
C LYS A 449 -14.85 -10.53 19.34
N ARG A 450 -13.97 -11.12 20.15
CA ARG A 450 -12.94 -10.38 20.90
C ARG A 450 -11.82 -9.84 20.00
N LEU A 451 -11.41 -10.58 18.97
CA LEU A 451 -10.38 -10.13 18.05
C LEU A 451 -10.81 -8.88 17.27
N ILE A 452 -12.07 -8.84 16.84
CA ILE A 452 -12.60 -7.77 15.98
C ILE A 452 -13.31 -6.65 16.75
N SER A 453 -13.39 -6.72 18.08
CA SER A 453 -14.23 -5.80 18.86
C SER A 453 -13.83 -4.33 18.72
N THR A 454 -12.54 -4.07 18.45
CA THR A 454 -11.99 -2.72 18.29
C THR A 454 -12.02 -2.23 16.85
N ILE A 455 -12.36 -3.11 15.89
CA ILE A 455 -12.33 -2.82 14.46
C ILE A 455 -13.66 -2.16 14.04
N PRO A 456 -13.65 -1.10 13.22
CA PRO A 456 -14.87 -0.49 12.69
C PRO A 456 -15.62 -1.50 11.80
N ASN A 457 -16.96 -1.43 11.77
CA ASN A 457 -17.82 -2.34 10.99
C ASN A 457 -17.60 -3.83 11.27
N ASN A 458 -17.17 -4.17 12.48
CA ASN A 458 -16.95 -5.57 12.88
C ASN A 458 -18.21 -6.44 12.81
N SER A 459 -19.40 -5.83 12.85
CA SER A 459 -20.69 -6.52 12.75
C SER A 459 -20.85 -7.25 11.43
N PHE A 460 -20.38 -6.67 10.33
CA PHE A 460 -20.38 -7.28 8.99
C PHE A 460 -19.59 -8.59 9.00
N VAL A 461 -18.32 -8.51 9.44
CA VAL A 461 -17.41 -9.67 9.48
C VAL A 461 -17.91 -10.75 10.43
N LEU A 462 -18.47 -10.35 11.59
CA LEU A 462 -19.03 -11.32 12.54
C LEU A 462 -20.23 -12.06 11.93
N GLN A 463 -21.13 -11.34 11.26
CA GLN A 463 -22.28 -11.94 10.60
C GLN A 463 -21.85 -12.86 9.46
N GLU A 464 -20.89 -12.45 8.64
CA GLU A 464 -20.34 -13.26 7.55
C GLU A 464 -19.70 -14.55 8.08
N PHE A 465 -18.88 -14.45 9.13
CA PHE A 465 -18.28 -15.60 9.80
C PHE A 465 -19.34 -16.53 10.39
N GLU A 466 -20.35 -16.00 11.09
CA GLU A 466 -21.44 -16.81 11.64
C GLU A 466 -22.26 -17.50 10.55
N LYS A 467 -22.60 -16.80 9.45
CA LYS A 467 -23.31 -17.36 8.29
C LYS A 467 -22.51 -18.49 7.66
N SER A 468 -21.21 -18.27 7.45
CA SER A 468 -20.31 -19.29 6.89
C SER A 468 -20.25 -20.56 7.74
N ILE A 469 -20.45 -20.48 9.06
CA ILE A 469 -20.47 -21.64 9.95
C ILE A 469 -21.86 -22.29 10.02
N LYS A 470 -22.92 -21.49 10.17
CA LYS A 470 -24.28 -21.95 10.43
C LYS A 470 -24.95 -22.58 9.21
N ASP A 471 -24.64 -22.08 8.01
CA ASP A 471 -25.25 -22.54 6.78
C ASP A 471 -24.28 -23.42 5.96
N PRO A 472 -24.55 -24.75 5.86
CA PRO A 472 -23.79 -25.68 5.03
C PRO A 472 -23.77 -25.31 3.54
N ALA A 473 -24.77 -24.57 3.05
CA ALA A 473 -24.94 -24.23 1.64
C ALA A 473 -24.19 -22.97 1.20
N THR A 474 -23.57 -22.23 2.14
CA THR A 474 -22.77 -21.06 1.81
C THR A 474 -21.51 -21.44 1.02
N PRO A 475 -21.10 -20.61 0.04
CA PRO A 475 -19.84 -20.79 -0.68
C PRO A 475 -18.61 -20.39 0.16
N TYR A 476 -18.82 -19.87 1.37
CA TYR A 476 -17.78 -19.32 2.22
C TYR A 476 -17.07 -20.40 3.06
N LEU A 477 -15.74 -20.35 3.06
CA LEU A 477 -14.83 -21.20 3.82
C LEU A 477 -14.14 -20.36 4.91
N PRO A 478 -14.56 -20.50 6.18
CA PRO A 478 -13.96 -19.75 7.28
C PRO A 478 -12.70 -20.44 7.81
N PHE A 479 -11.69 -19.64 8.15
CA PHE A 479 -10.45 -20.06 8.80
C PHE A 479 -10.10 -19.13 9.95
N VAL A 480 -9.50 -19.67 11.00
CA VAL A 480 -8.96 -18.88 12.11
C VAL A 480 -7.48 -19.16 12.26
N PHE A 481 -6.72 -18.10 12.53
CA PHE A 481 -5.31 -18.20 12.84
C PHE A 481 -5.14 -18.21 14.35
N LEU A 482 -4.44 -19.22 14.87
CA LEU A 482 -4.28 -19.47 16.29
C LEU A 482 -2.82 -19.28 16.70
N CYS A 483 -2.59 -18.63 17.83
CA CYS A 483 -1.37 -18.75 18.62
C CYS A 483 -1.74 -19.56 19.87
N GLU A 484 -1.23 -20.77 19.98
CA GLU A 484 -1.71 -21.77 20.95
C GLU A 484 -3.23 -22.02 20.80
N GLU A 485 -4.04 -21.53 21.74
CA GLU A 485 -5.51 -21.57 21.74
C GLU A 485 -6.17 -20.21 21.45
N GLN A 486 -5.38 -19.13 21.39
CA GLN A 486 -5.90 -17.78 21.18
C GLN A 486 -6.09 -17.51 19.68
N VAL A 487 -7.26 -17.02 19.30
CA VAL A 487 -7.53 -16.54 17.93
C VAL A 487 -6.80 -15.20 17.75
N ILE A 488 -5.85 -15.20 16.81
CA ILE A 488 -5.00 -14.05 16.46
C ILE A 488 -5.27 -13.54 15.04
N GLY A 489 -6.07 -14.25 14.25
CA GLY A 489 -6.46 -13.85 12.90
C GLY A 489 -7.70 -14.60 12.40
N LEU A 490 -8.29 -14.07 11.34
CA LEU A 490 -9.52 -14.55 10.71
C LEU A 490 -9.38 -14.43 9.19
N ALA A 491 -9.83 -15.45 8.46
CA ALA A 491 -10.00 -15.39 7.02
C ALA A 491 -11.32 -16.03 6.59
N ILE A 492 -11.92 -15.50 5.53
CA ILE A 492 -13.09 -16.08 4.86
C ILE A 492 -12.77 -16.12 3.38
N LEU A 493 -12.82 -17.31 2.78
CA LEU A 493 -12.57 -17.53 1.36
C LEU A 493 -13.84 -17.96 0.62
N SER A 494 -13.94 -17.69 -0.66
CA SER A 494 -15.00 -18.19 -1.55
C SER A 494 -14.39 -18.65 -2.89
N GLU A 495 -15.15 -19.31 -3.76
CA GLU A 495 -14.71 -19.69 -5.11
C GLU A 495 -14.87 -18.51 -6.08
N GLU A 496 -13.91 -18.32 -6.98
CA GLU A 496 -13.97 -17.28 -8.00
C GLU A 496 -14.82 -17.73 -9.21
N THR A 497 -15.95 -17.07 -9.43
CA THR A 497 -16.87 -17.38 -10.55
C THR A 497 -16.58 -16.57 -11.81
N ASP A 498 -15.99 -15.38 -11.70
CA ASP A 498 -15.92 -14.38 -12.76
C ASP A 498 -14.53 -14.28 -13.39
N LEU A 499 -13.81 -15.42 -13.45
CA LEU A 499 -12.44 -15.48 -13.97
C LEU A 499 -12.30 -14.93 -15.40
N LEU A 500 -13.32 -15.11 -16.26
CA LEU A 500 -13.30 -14.61 -17.63
C LEU A 500 -13.35 -13.07 -17.69
N TYR A 501 -14.11 -12.45 -16.79
CA TYR A 501 -14.10 -10.99 -16.64
C TYR A 501 -12.72 -10.53 -16.17
N LEU A 502 -12.14 -11.17 -15.15
CA LEU A 502 -10.80 -10.82 -14.66
C LEU A 502 -9.73 -10.96 -15.76
N GLN A 503 -9.82 -11.99 -16.62
CA GLN A 503 -8.92 -12.18 -17.75
C GLN A 503 -9.04 -11.09 -18.83
N ALA A 504 -10.26 -10.60 -19.06
CA ALA A 504 -10.56 -9.56 -20.04
C ALA A 504 -10.13 -8.16 -19.56
N HIS A 505 -10.23 -7.89 -18.25
CA HIS A 505 -10.04 -6.56 -17.68
C HIS A 505 -8.74 -6.36 -16.89
N TYR A 506 -8.02 -7.42 -16.50
CA TYR A 506 -6.75 -7.33 -15.77
C TYR A 506 -5.61 -8.11 -16.43
N ASP A 507 -4.39 -7.67 -16.15
CA ASP A 507 -3.18 -8.36 -16.61
C ASP A 507 -2.84 -9.56 -15.73
N LEU A 508 -3.40 -10.72 -16.08
CA LEU A 508 -3.11 -12.00 -15.41
C LEU A 508 -1.84 -12.70 -15.95
N SER A 509 -0.94 -12.01 -16.64
CA SER A 509 0.29 -12.60 -17.22
C SER A 509 1.18 -13.32 -16.19
N TYR A 510 1.08 -12.94 -14.92
CA TYR A 510 1.79 -13.54 -13.79
C TYR A 510 1.36 -14.98 -13.50
N ILE A 511 0.20 -15.42 -13.99
CA ILE A 511 -0.34 -16.75 -13.78
C ILE A 511 -0.46 -17.45 -15.13
N ASN A 512 0.05 -18.68 -15.21
CA ASN A 512 -0.27 -19.53 -16.34
C ASN A 512 -1.64 -20.20 -16.11
N THR A 513 -2.71 -19.51 -16.52
CA THR A 513 -4.10 -19.98 -16.35
C THR A 513 -4.38 -21.36 -16.93
N ARG A 514 -3.52 -21.86 -17.84
CA ARG A 514 -3.63 -23.21 -18.44
C ARG A 514 -3.15 -24.34 -17.53
N VAL A 515 -2.37 -24.03 -16.49
CA VAL A 515 -1.80 -25.01 -15.55
C VAL A 515 -2.75 -25.29 -14.39
N HIS A 516 -3.57 -24.30 -14.05
CA HIS A 516 -4.50 -24.35 -12.93
C HIS A 516 -5.82 -25.00 -13.36
N ARG A 517 -6.46 -25.73 -12.43
CA ARG A 517 -7.79 -26.29 -12.67
C ARG A 517 -8.84 -25.18 -12.55
N SER A 518 -9.99 -25.33 -13.18
CA SER A 518 -11.04 -24.31 -13.16
C SER A 518 -11.57 -24.00 -11.76
N ASP A 519 -11.57 -24.99 -10.86
CA ASP A 519 -12.03 -24.91 -9.46
C ASP A 519 -10.93 -24.46 -8.47
N SER A 520 -9.75 -24.09 -8.98
CA SER A 520 -8.58 -23.76 -8.13
C SER A 520 -8.33 -22.27 -7.94
N TYR A 521 -9.32 -21.44 -8.26
CA TYR A 521 -9.32 -19.99 -8.09
C TYR A 521 -10.30 -19.62 -6.98
N GLY A 522 -9.81 -18.91 -5.97
CA GLY A 522 -10.64 -18.43 -4.87
C GLY A 522 -10.55 -16.93 -4.70
N VAL A 523 -11.46 -16.40 -3.89
CA VAL A 523 -11.53 -14.99 -3.48
C VAL A 523 -11.36 -14.93 -1.97
N ILE A 524 -10.59 -13.95 -1.52
CA ILE A 524 -10.48 -13.58 -0.12
C ILE A 524 -11.55 -12.53 0.15
N GLU A 525 -12.55 -12.87 0.95
CA GLU A 525 -13.63 -11.95 1.32
C GLU A 525 -13.23 -11.11 2.55
N THR A 526 -12.68 -11.80 3.55
CA THR A 526 -12.15 -11.19 4.76
C THR A 526 -10.77 -11.80 5.05
N LEU A 527 -9.80 -10.97 5.45
CA LEU A 527 -8.51 -11.42 5.95
C LEU A 527 -7.93 -10.41 6.95
N LEU A 528 -7.91 -10.81 8.21
CA LEU A 528 -7.48 -9.97 9.33
C LEU A 528 -6.48 -10.73 10.19
N ILE A 529 -5.41 -10.05 10.59
CA ILE A 529 -4.46 -10.55 11.59
C ILE A 529 -4.25 -9.49 12.67
N ASN A 530 -4.00 -9.89 13.91
CA ASN A 530 -3.49 -8.96 14.92
C ASN A 530 -2.08 -8.49 14.49
N PRO A 531 -1.81 -7.16 14.40
CA PRO A 531 -0.55 -6.61 13.90
C PRO A 531 0.72 -7.16 14.57
N ILE A 532 0.67 -7.57 15.84
CA ILE A 532 1.84 -8.16 16.51
C ILE A 532 2.30 -9.48 15.87
N PHE A 533 1.40 -10.18 15.18
CA PHE A 533 1.68 -11.43 14.48
C PHE A 533 1.92 -11.27 12.98
N GLN A 534 2.05 -10.04 12.46
CA GLN A 534 2.23 -9.77 11.03
C GLN A 534 3.49 -10.42 10.44
N ARG A 535 4.51 -10.74 11.25
CA ARG A 535 5.66 -11.57 10.81
C ARG A 535 5.26 -12.95 10.28
N HIS A 536 4.12 -13.49 10.72
CA HIS A 536 3.60 -14.80 10.31
C HIS A 536 2.60 -14.74 9.14
N SER A 537 2.45 -13.58 8.49
CA SER A 537 1.48 -13.37 7.40
C SER A 537 1.66 -14.32 6.23
N LYS A 538 2.92 -14.60 5.85
CA LYS A 538 3.24 -15.52 4.76
C LYS A 538 2.82 -16.96 5.08
N LEU A 539 3.01 -17.37 6.33
CA LEU A 539 2.53 -18.67 6.81
C LEU A 539 1.00 -18.71 6.72
N PHE A 540 0.32 -17.66 7.21
CA PHE A 540 -1.13 -17.60 7.17
C PHE A 540 -1.66 -17.70 5.73
N LEU A 541 -1.15 -16.89 4.80
CA LEU A 541 -1.54 -16.95 3.38
C LEU A 541 -1.25 -18.32 2.75
N SER A 542 -0.08 -18.92 3.01
CA SER A 542 0.28 -20.24 2.49
C SER A 542 -0.64 -21.35 3.00
N GLU A 543 -1.01 -21.30 4.28
CA GLU A 543 -1.97 -22.24 4.87
C GLU A 543 -3.38 -22.03 4.32
N LEU A 544 -3.79 -20.80 4.02
CA LEU A 544 -5.08 -20.52 3.38
C LEU A 544 -5.18 -21.14 1.97
N HIS A 545 -4.12 -21.04 1.18
CA HIS A 545 -4.03 -21.76 -0.11
C HIS A 545 -4.16 -23.27 0.08
N THR A 546 -3.47 -23.83 1.08
CA THR A 546 -3.40 -25.27 1.33
C THR A 546 -4.74 -25.82 1.84
N LEU A 547 -5.31 -25.19 2.87
CA LEU A 547 -6.55 -25.63 3.51
C LEU A 547 -7.80 -25.31 2.67
N GLY A 548 -7.76 -24.22 1.89
CA GLY A 548 -8.80 -23.83 0.95
C GLY A 548 -8.77 -24.61 -0.38
N ASP A 549 -7.71 -25.38 -0.65
CA ASP A 549 -7.45 -26.05 -1.94
C ASP A 549 -7.45 -25.09 -3.15
N PHE A 550 -7.05 -23.83 -2.90
CA PHE A 550 -6.95 -22.81 -3.94
C PHE A 550 -5.50 -22.58 -4.34
N SER A 551 -5.23 -22.69 -5.63
CA SER A 551 -3.90 -22.40 -6.19
C SER A 551 -3.65 -20.90 -6.37
N VAL A 552 -4.74 -20.15 -6.57
CA VAL A 552 -4.77 -18.71 -6.79
C VAL A 552 -5.84 -18.11 -5.90
N LEU A 553 -5.49 -17.05 -5.18
CA LEU A 553 -6.43 -16.28 -4.36
C LEU A 553 -6.44 -14.83 -4.84
N PHE A 554 -7.62 -14.33 -5.16
CA PHE A 554 -7.85 -12.94 -5.52
C PHE A 554 -8.39 -12.14 -4.33
N TYR A 555 -8.11 -10.85 -4.32
CA TYR A 555 -8.80 -9.91 -3.44
C TYR A 555 -9.23 -8.68 -4.25
N ARG A 556 -10.50 -8.31 -4.11
CA ARG A 556 -11.10 -7.13 -4.75
C ARG A 556 -11.14 -6.01 -3.72
N HIS A 557 -10.48 -4.91 -4.00
CA HIS A 557 -10.48 -3.70 -3.18
C HIS A 557 -11.24 -2.60 -3.90
N THR A 558 -12.37 -2.18 -3.36
CA THR A 558 -13.25 -1.21 -4.03
C THR A 558 -12.88 0.23 -3.63
N PRO A 559 -13.27 1.24 -4.42
CA PRO A 559 -13.05 2.64 -4.06
C PRO A 559 -13.65 3.03 -2.72
N TYR A 560 -14.83 2.48 -2.36
CA TYR A 560 -15.46 2.74 -1.06
C TYR A 560 -14.66 2.20 0.13
N ASP A 561 -13.83 1.16 -0.08
CA ASP A 561 -12.94 0.68 0.96
C ASP A 561 -11.90 1.77 1.35
N THR A 562 -11.56 2.69 0.44
CA THR A 562 -10.57 3.76 0.67
C THR A 562 -11.12 4.98 1.42
N THR A 563 -12.44 5.12 1.54
CA THR A 563 -13.06 6.28 2.18
C THR A 563 -13.75 5.87 3.47
N ASP A 564 -13.29 6.38 4.61
CA ASP A 564 -13.78 5.98 5.94
C ASP A 564 -15.30 6.19 6.09
N ALA A 565 -15.86 7.23 5.47
CA ALA A 565 -17.29 7.57 5.54
C ALA A 565 -18.23 6.54 4.86
N TYR A 566 -17.72 5.83 3.85
CA TYR A 566 -18.51 4.90 3.01
C TYR A 566 -18.06 3.44 3.15
N ARG A 567 -17.06 3.19 4.00
CA ARG A 567 -16.53 1.84 4.19
C ARG A 567 -17.57 0.99 4.89
N GLU A 568 -18.01 -0.09 4.26
CA GLU A 568 -18.96 -1.05 4.85
C GLU A 568 -18.28 -2.21 5.59
N ARG A 569 -17.03 -2.53 5.22
CA ARG A 569 -16.29 -3.69 5.74
C ARG A 569 -14.90 -3.32 6.26
N PRO A 570 -14.36 -4.03 7.26
CA PRO A 570 -12.97 -3.88 7.68
C PRO A 570 -11.98 -4.08 6.53
N LEU A 571 -10.92 -3.28 6.53
CA LEU A 571 -9.83 -3.42 5.58
C LEU A 571 -8.97 -4.64 5.91
N MET A 572 -8.58 -5.36 4.87
CA MET A 572 -7.53 -6.37 4.97
C MET A 572 -6.20 -5.71 5.34
N ASN A 573 -5.48 -6.27 6.32
CA ASN A 573 -4.18 -5.75 6.75
C ASN A 573 -2.97 -6.60 6.33
N LEU A 574 -3.15 -7.42 5.28
CA LEU A 574 -2.13 -8.28 4.65
C LEU A 574 -1.85 -7.95 3.18
N LEU A 575 -2.39 -6.85 2.66
CA LEU A 575 -2.33 -6.50 1.25
C LEU A 575 -0.89 -6.36 0.71
N GLN A 576 0.04 -5.91 1.55
CA GLN A 576 1.47 -5.78 1.23
C GLN A 576 2.15 -7.11 0.83
N PHE A 577 1.54 -8.25 1.14
CA PHE A 577 2.04 -9.58 0.77
C PHE A 577 1.40 -10.13 -0.51
N MET A 578 0.40 -9.44 -1.07
CA MET A 578 -0.25 -9.77 -2.36
C MET A 578 0.35 -8.95 -3.51
N LEU A 579 0.16 -9.40 -4.74
CA LEU A 579 0.62 -8.71 -5.94
C LEU A 579 -0.53 -7.86 -6.52
N PRO A 580 -0.40 -6.53 -6.61
CA PRO A 580 -1.37 -5.70 -7.34
C PRO A 580 -1.33 -6.04 -8.83
N LEU A 581 -2.50 -6.20 -9.45
CA LEU A 581 -2.61 -6.45 -10.89
C LEU A 581 -3.02 -5.17 -11.63
N ALA A 582 -2.29 -4.86 -12.69
CA ALA A 582 -2.63 -3.71 -13.53
C ALA A 582 -3.89 -4.01 -14.36
N PRO A 583 -4.82 -3.04 -14.49
CA PRO A 583 -5.93 -3.16 -15.43
C PRO A 583 -5.43 -3.17 -16.88
N ARG A 584 -6.16 -3.87 -17.76
CA ARG A 584 -5.92 -3.87 -19.20
C ARG A 584 -6.46 -2.58 -19.80
N ARG A 585 -5.72 -2.05 -20.76
CA ARG A 585 -6.20 -0.93 -21.58
C ARG A 585 -7.06 -1.47 -22.68
N LEU A 586 -8.37 -1.28 -22.53
CA LEU A 586 -9.35 -1.61 -23.54
C LEU A 586 -9.63 -0.36 -24.39
N PRO A 587 -9.82 -0.50 -25.71
CA PRO A 587 -10.27 0.61 -26.53
C PRO A 587 -11.75 0.88 -26.26
N ASP A 588 -12.16 2.15 -26.42
CA ASP A 588 -13.59 2.49 -26.44
C ASP A 588 -14.21 1.99 -27.74
N TYR A 589 -15.29 1.22 -27.59
CA TYR A 589 -16.03 0.66 -28.69
C TYR A 589 -17.29 1.48 -28.95
N ASP A 590 -17.46 1.99 -30.17
CA ASP A 590 -18.75 2.49 -30.62
C ASP A 590 -19.66 1.29 -30.89
N MET A 591 -20.43 0.90 -29.88
CA MET A 591 -21.28 -0.27 -29.95
C MET A 591 -22.38 -0.12 -30.98
N ASP A 592 -22.88 1.11 -31.22
CA ASP A 592 -23.96 1.34 -32.18
C ASP A 592 -23.47 1.06 -33.60
N LEU A 593 -22.26 1.51 -33.95
CA LEU A 593 -21.63 1.23 -35.23
C LEU A 593 -21.27 -0.27 -35.36
N LEU A 594 -20.61 -0.86 -34.36
CA LEU A 594 -20.09 -2.22 -34.46
C LEU A 594 -21.19 -3.30 -34.41
N LEU A 595 -22.33 -3.00 -33.78
CA LEU A 595 -23.50 -3.86 -33.81
C LEU A 595 -24.16 -3.83 -35.21
N GLN A 596 -24.18 -2.68 -35.88
CA GLN A 596 -24.69 -2.57 -37.26
C GLN A 596 -23.79 -3.32 -38.27
N GLU A 597 -22.49 -3.31 -38.04
CA GLU A 597 -21.50 -3.98 -38.90
C GLU A 597 -21.25 -5.46 -38.55
N GLU A 598 -21.98 -6.03 -37.60
CA GLU A 598 -21.84 -7.42 -37.11
C GLU A 598 -20.42 -7.78 -36.60
N CYS A 599 -19.66 -6.78 -36.14
CA CYS A 599 -18.27 -6.93 -35.70
C CYS A 599 -18.06 -6.56 -34.21
N ALA A 600 -19.15 -6.49 -33.44
CA ALA A 600 -19.12 -6.16 -32.02
C ALA A 600 -18.27 -7.15 -31.19
N PRO A 601 -17.46 -6.64 -30.24
CA PRO A 601 -16.66 -7.47 -29.35
C PRO A 601 -17.53 -8.31 -28.40
N SER A 602 -16.92 -9.32 -27.77
CA SER A 602 -17.58 -10.14 -26.75
C SER A 602 -18.15 -9.26 -25.62
N LYS A 603 -19.33 -9.62 -25.12
CA LYS A 603 -19.99 -8.93 -24.01
C LYS A 603 -19.07 -8.76 -22.78
N LEU A 604 -18.21 -9.75 -22.52
CA LEU A 604 -17.25 -9.72 -21.40
C LEU A 604 -16.26 -8.54 -21.47
N ILE A 605 -15.94 -8.05 -22.67
CA ILE A 605 -14.99 -6.94 -22.87
C ILE A 605 -15.67 -5.60 -22.63
N VAL A 606 -16.96 -5.51 -22.97
CA VAL A 606 -17.79 -4.29 -22.87
C VAL A 606 -18.55 -4.25 -21.55
N GLU A 607 -18.46 -5.30 -20.75
CA GLU A 607 -19.17 -5.41 -19.47
C GLU A 607 -18.68 -4.34 -18.50
N ASP A 608 -19.59 -3.44 -18.14
CA ASP A 608 -19.33 -2.33 -17.23
C ASP A 608 -19.70 -2.74 -15.80
N GLN A 609 -18.81 -3.46 -15.12
CA GLN A 609 -18.94 -3.72 -13.67
C GLN A 609 -18.36 -2.55 -12.88
N GLU A 610 -18.66 -2.49 -11.58
CA GLU A 610 -18.05 -1.51 -10.67
C GLU A 610 -16.52 -1.66 -10.64
N PRO A 611 -15.73 -0.56 -10.73
CA PRO A 611 -14.28 -0.65 -10.71
C PRO A 611 -13.75 -1.10 -9.35
N PHE A 612 -12.71 -1.94 -9.36
CA PHE A 612 -12.02 -2.38 -8.15
C PHE A 612 -10.53 -2.57 -8.43
N ALA A 613 -9.66 -2.40 -7.45
CA ALA A 613 -8.28 -2.87 -7.53
C ALA A 613 -8.20 -4.37 -7.25
N LEU A 614 -7.47 -5.09 -8.09
CA LEU A 614 -7.35 -6.55 -8.01
C LEU A 614 -5.97 -6.94 -7.49
N TYR A 615 -5.97 -7.79 -6.47
CA TYR A 615 -4.76 -8.33 -5.87
C TYR A 615 -4.69 -9.85 -6.01
N LEU A 616 -3.47 -10.35 -6.15
CA LEU A 616 -3.19 -11.75 -6.40
C LEU A 616 -2.26 -12.34 -5.33
N SER A 617 -2.66 -13.48 -4.77
CA SER A 617 -1.80 -14.37 -4.00
C SER A 617 -1.69 -15.73 -4.70
N THR A 618 -0.49 -16.30 -4.67
CA THR A 618 -0.18 -17.65 -5.15
C THR A 618 0.77 -18.32 -4.15
N VAL A 619 0.82 -19.66 -4.14
CA VAL A 619 1.74 -20.42 -3.27
C VAL A 619 3.21 -20.01 -3.51
N PRO A 620 3.70 -19.86 -4.76
CA PRO A 620 5.05 -19.33 -5.00
C PRO A 620 5.25 -17.92 -4.42
N ASN A 621 4.29 -17.00 -4.62
CA ASN A 621 4.40 -15.62 -4.14
C ASN A 621 4.48 -15.54 -2.61
N CYS A 622 3.83 -16.46 -1.89
CA CYS A 622 3.95 -16.57 -0.43
C CYS A 622 5.38 -16.93 0.02
N SER A 623 6.17 -17.57 -0.84
CA SER A 623 7.54 -18.02 -0.57
C SER A 623 8.61 -17.05 -1.04
N VAL A 624 8.32 -16.19 -2.02
CA VAL A 624 9.26 -15.18 -2.54
C VAL A 624 9.60 -14.15 -1.46
N ASN A 625 10.88 -13.77 -1.40
CA ASN A 625 11.33 -12.69 -0.53
C ASN A 625 10.92 -11.34 -1.12
N ARG A 626 10.24 -10.52 -0.32
CA ARG A 626 9.93 -9.14 -0.69
C ARG A 626 11.00 -8.22 -0.11
N HIS A 627 11.51 -7.33 -0.93
CA HIS A 627 12.44 -6.28 -0.53
C HIS A 627 11.64 -5.03 -0.19
N ALA A 628 11.59 -4.66 1.08
CA ALA A 628 10.97 -3.40 1.44
C ALA A 628 11.99 -2.25 1.32
N VAL A 629 11.51 -1.10 0.85
CA VAL A 629 12.26 0.14 0.66
C VAL A 629 11.61 1.20 1.53
N ASN A 630 12.35 1.63 2.56
CA ASN A 630 11.91 2.65 3.52
C ASN A 630 12.30 4.07 3.10
N THR A 631 13.06 4.22 2.02
CA THR A 631 13.45 5.52 1.47
C THR A 631 12.22 6.39 1.22
N ARG A 632 12.23 7.63 1.72
CA ARG A 632 11.14 8.61 1.55
C ARG A 632 11.14 9.16 0.13
N ILE A 633 10.25 8.63 -0.69
CA ILE A 633 10.05 9.05 -2.07
C ILE A 633 8.93 10.08 -2.10
N VAL A 634 9.27 11.33 -2.42
CA VAL A 634 8.31 12.41 -2.56
C VAL A 634 8.21 12.82 -4.03
N VAL A 635 7.00 12.72 -4.58
CA VAL A 635 6.65 13.16 -5.93
C VAL A 635 5.83 14.43 -5.83
N VAL A 636 6.29 15.51 -6.46
CA VAL A 636 5.58 16.79 -6.49
C VAL A 636 4.91 16.95 -7.85
N GLY A 637 3.59 17.10 -7.84
CA GLY A 637 2.77 17.31 -9.03
C GLY A 637 1.97 16.08 -9.43
N CYS A 638 0.68 16.28 -9.73
CA CYS A 638 -0.26 15.23 -10.14
C CYS A 638 -0.40 15.14 -11.68
N SER A 639 0.72 15.22 -12.41
CA SER A 639 0.68 15.10 -13.87
C SER A 639 0.50 13.65 -14.31
N ASN A 640 0.12 13.42 -15.57
CA ASN A 640 0.08 12.07 -16.14
C ASN A 640 1.42 11.35 -16.00
N THR A 641 2.55 12.07 -16.12
CA THR A 641 3.88 11.50 -15.90
C THR A 641 4.05 11.01 -14.47
N ALA A 642 3.59 11.78 -13.49
CA ALA A 642 3.64 11.38 -12.08
C ALA A 642 2.78 10.15 -11.80
N LEU A 643 1.54 10.14 -12.28
CA LEU A 643 0.61 9.02 -12.09
C LEU A 643 1.11 7.74 -12.77
N SER A 644 1.66 7.83 -13.98
CA SER A 644 2.26 6.67 -14.66
C SER A 644 3.53 6.17 -14.02
N PHE A 645 4.34 7.09 -13.49
CA PHE A 645 5.53 6.73 -12.71
C PHE A 645 5.11 5.91 -11.49
N LEU A 646 4.11 6.38 -10.73
CA LEU A 646 3.58 5.68 -9.56
C LEU A 646 2.91 4.34 -9.92
N GLU A 647 2.04 4.30 -10.93
CA GLU A 647 1.44 3.05 -11.44
C GLU A 647 2.52 2.02 -11.81
N THR A 648 3.56 2.45 -12.53
CA THR A 648 4.64 1.54 -12.95
C THR A 648 5.46 1.08 -11.75
N LEU A 649 5.76 1.97 -10.81
CA LEU A 649 6.52 1.65 -9.59
C LEU A 649 5.80 0.60 -8.72
N LEU A 650 4.47 0.66 -8.68
CA LEU A 650 3.65 -0.16 -7.78
C LEU A 650 3.14 -1.45 -8.43
N CYS A 651 2.65 -1.40 -9.67
CA CYS A 651 1.93 -2.51 -10.31
C CYS A 651 2.78 -3.34 -11.29
N LYS A 652 3.91 -2.81 -11.77
CA LYS A 652 4.74 -3.49 -12.80
C LYS A 652 6.07 -3.96 -12.21
N GLN A 653 5.98 -4.93 -11.32
CA GLN A 653 7.14 -5.52 -10.63
C GLN A 653 7.52 -6.88 -11.23
N ASP A 654 8.81 -7.24 -11.13
CA ASP A 654 9.26 -8.59 -11.49
C ASP A 654 8.77 -9.58 -10.42
N PRO A 655 8.10 -10.69 -10.80
CA PRO A 655 7.65 -11.69 -9.82
C PRO A 655 8.81 -12.37 -9.06
N ASN A 656 10.03 -12.35 -9.59
CA ASN A 656 11.21 -12.89 -8.91
C ASN A 656 11.80 -11.90 -7.90
N ASP A 657 11.64 -10.60 -8.13
CA ASP A 657 12.19 -9.51 -7.33
C ASP A 657 11.07 -8.54 -6.92
N MET A 658 10.23 -8.99 -5.98
CA MET A 658 9.11 -8.19 -5.47
C MET A 658 9.61 -7.09 -4.51
N VAL A 659 9.11 -5.86 -4.70
CA VAL A 659 9.54 -4.69 -3.93
C VAL A 659 8.34 -4.00 -3.26
N THR A 660 8.45 -3.69 -1.98
CA THR A 660 7.42 -2.91 -1.27
C THR A 660 8.00 -1.52 -0.96
N PHE A 661 7.38 -0.47 -1.49
CA PHE A 661 7.77 0.91 -1.16
C PHE A 661 6.92 1.40 0.01
N ASN A 662 7.56 1.61 1.16
CA ASN A 662 6.84 1.91 2.39
C ASN A 662 6.54 3.40 2.57
N ASN A 663 7.32 4.29 1.97
CA ASN A 663 7.23 5.73 2.22
C ASN A 663 7.14 6.50 0.89
N VAL A 664 6.02 6.37 0.19
CA VAL A 664 5.74 7.12 -1.05
C VAL A 664 4.71 8.21 -0.77
N THR A 665 5.06 9.46 -1.08
CA THR A 665 4.18 10.62 -0.90
C THR A 665 4.01 11.36 -2.23
N LEU A 666 2.78 11.66 -2.60
CA LEU A 666 2.44 12.48 -3.76
C LEU A 666 1.85 13.81 -3.28
N ILE A 667 2.48 14.93 -3.62
CA ILE A 667 2.00 16.28 -3.30
C ILE A 667 1.24 16.84 -4.51
N CYS A 668 -0.06 17.06 -4.32
CA CYS A 668 -0.98 17.55 -5.33
C CYS A 668 -1.50 18.93 -4.94
N ALA A 669 -1.17 19.98 -5.69
CA ALA A 669 -1.64 21.35 -5.37
C ALA A 669 -3.17 21.49 -5.32
N SER A 670 -3.90 20.65 -6.06
CA SER A 670 -5.36 20.68 -6.16
C SER A 670 -5.99 19.35 -5.72
N GLY A 671 -5.25 18.50 -5.01
CA GLY A 671 -5.68 17.14 -4.67
C GLY A 671 -5.79 16.20 -5.88
N MET A 672 -6.18 14.94 -5.63
CA MET A 672 -6.53 13.98 -6.68
C MET A 672 -8.01 14.18 -7.10
N ALA A 673 -8.25 15.16 -7.94
CA ALA A 673 -9.59 15.58 -8.37
C ALA A 673 -10.38 14.57 -9.24
N ALA A 674 -9.92 13.32 -9.37
CA ALA A 674 -10.64 12.26 -10.10
C ALA A 674 -11.86 11.72 -9.34
N SER A 675 -11.93 11.93 -8.02
CA SER A 675 -12.92 11.31 -7.13
C SER A 675 -14.24 12.08 -6.99
N LYS A 676 -14.40 13.25 -7.62
CA LYS A 676 -15.59 14.10 -7.41
C LYS A 676 -16.46 14.13 -8.66
N VAL A 677 -17.72 13.71 -8.48
CA VAL A 677 -18.81 13.56 -9.47
C VAL A 677 -18.53 14.28 -10.79
N GLY A 678 -18.42 13.50 -11.86
CA GLY A 678 -18.17 13.99 -13.22
C GLY A 678 -19.26 14.96 -13.66
N SER A 679 -18.90 16.23 -13.85
CA SER A 679 -19.75 17.16 -14.60
C SER A 679 -19.29 17.15 -16.04
N ARG A 680 -20.18 16.78 -16.97
CA ARG A 680 -19.91 16.77 -18.41
C ARG A 680 -19.34 18.11 -18.89
N ILE A 681 -19.88 19.20 -18.35
CA ILE A 681 -19.44 20.57 -18.63
C ILE A 681 -18.01 20.79 -18.15
N ARG A 682 -17.71 20.48 -16.88
CA ARG A 682 -16.36 20.64 -16.30
C ARG A 682 -15.32 19.85 -17.10
N ASP A 683 -15.63 18.60 -17.41
CA ASP A 683 -14.69 17.70 -18.08
C ASP A 683 -14.50 18.08 -19.56
N ALA A 684 -15.44 18.81 -20.17
CA ALA A 684 -15.31 19.35 -21.51
C ALA A 684 -14.23 20.44 -21.65
N PHE A 685 -13.88 21.15 -20.57
CA PHE A 685 -12.77 22.12 -20.58
C PHE A 685 -11.39 21.47 -20.68
N LEU A 686 -11.29 20.17 -20.41
CA LEU A 686 -10.03 19.43 -20.38
C LEU A 686 -9.88 18.53 -21.60
N ILE A 687 -8.62 18.28 -21.98
CA ILE A 687 -8.33 17.28 -23.02
C ILE A 687 -8.62 15.91 -22.44
N LYS A 688 -9.57 15.19 -23.04
CA LYS A 688 -9.82 13.79 -22.76
C LYS A 688 -8.60 12.97 -23.18
N LYS A 689 -7.79 12.58 -22.21
CA LYS A 689 -6.69 11.64 -22.39
C LYS A 689 -7.18 10.31 -21.86
N TYR A 690 -7.40 9.33 -22.74
CA TYR A 690 -7.88 7.97 -22.43
C TYR A 690 -6.82 7.10 -21.73
N PHE A 691 -6.09 7.71 -20.81
CA PHE A 691 -4.94 7.14 -20.14
C PHE A 691 -5.00 7.66 -18.71
N MET A 692 -5.33 6.77 -17.76
CA MET A 692 -5.60 7.09 -16.35
C MET A 692 -6.90 7.91 -16.16
N ASP A 693 -8.02 7.43 -16.71
CA ASP A 693 -9.34 7.99 -16.41
C ASP A 693 -9.76 7.65 -14.96
N PRO A 694 -10.83 8.27 -14.41
CA PRO A 694 -11.26 8.00 -13.03
C PRO A 694 -11.47 6.51 -12.75
N ARG A 695 -12.09 5.78 -13.68
CA ARG A 695 -12.31 4.34 -13.58
C ARG A 695 -10.99 3.56 -13.47
N HIS A 696 -10.00 3.85 -14.31
CA HIS A 696 -8.68 3.22 -14.23
C HIS A 696 -7.94 3.56 -12.93
N MET A 697 -8.11 4.79 -12.42
CA MET A 697 -7.54 5.20 -11.13
C MET A 697 -8.14 4.42 -9.96
N ASP A 698 -9.44 4.16 -10.00
CA ASP A 698 -10.17 3.31 -9.06
C ASP A 698 -9.71 1.84 -9.16
N MET A 699 -9.42 1.36 -10.38
CA MET A 699 -8.92 0.00 -10.62
C MET A 699 -7.45 -0.24 -10.20
N ILE A 700 -6.67 0.81 -9.95
CA ILE A 700 -5.31 0.69 -9.40
C ILE A 700 -5.30 0.95 -7.89
N SER A 701 -6.26 1.73 -7.39
CA SER A 701 -6.33 2.23 -6.02
C SER A 701 -4.97 2.78 -5.55
N LEU A 702 -4.45 3.80 -6.25
CA LEU A 702 -3.15 4.41 -5.91
C LEU A 702 -3.05 4.89 -4.46
N LYS A 703 -4.18 5.36 -3.89
CA LYS A 703 -4.28 5.75 -2.48
C LYS A 703 -3.75 4.65 -1.56
N THR A 704 -4.02 3.37 -1.86
CA THR A 704 -3.42 2.20 -1.19
C THR A 704 -1.92 2.33 -0.91
N TYR A 705 -1.10 2.81 -1.84
CA TYR A 705 0.35 2.75 -1.67
C TYR A 705 1.00 4.12 -1.48
N VAL A 706 0.24 5.18 -1.73
CA VAL A 706 0.76 6.54 -1.84
C VAL A 706 0.02 7.44 -0.88
N ASN A 707 0.75 8.10 0.02
CA ASN A 707 0.21 9.18 0.82
C ASN A 707 -0.02 10.40 -0.06
N VAL A 708 -1.27 10.80 -0.27
CA VAL A 708 -1.63 11.92 -1.15
C VAL A 708 -1.87 13.16 -0.30
N ILE A 709 -1.05 14.19 -0.51
CA ILE A 709 -1.11 15.43 0.26
C ILE A 709 -1.60 16.55 -0.64
N SER A 710 -2.75 17.14 -0.28
CA SER A 710 -3.27 18.32 -0.95
C SER A 710 -2.53 19.56 -0.48
N GLY A 711 -1.77 20.20 -1.37
CA GLY A 711 -1.04 21.41 -1.00
C GLY A 711 -0.03 21.87 -2.04
N LYS A 712 0.27 23.17 -2.01
CA LYS A 712 1.25 23.79 -2.91
C LYS A 712 2.62 23.83 -2.23
N VAL A 713 3.61 23.24 -2.89
CA VAL A 713 5.01 23.38 -2.47
C VAL A 713 5.44 24.83 -2.66
N SER A 714 5.78 25.47 -1.54
CA SER A 714 6.15 26.89 -1.46
C SER A 714 7.67 27.09 -1.46
N LYS A 715 8.43 26.18 -0.84
CA LYS A 715 9.89 26.24 -0.76
C LYS A 715 10.48 24.83 -0.73
N ILE A 716 11.67 24.69 -1.35
CA ILE A 716 12.47 23.47 -1.33
C ILE A 716 13.79 23.80 -0.62
N ASP A 717 14.04 23.18 0.54
CA ASP A 717 15.33 23.22 1.22
C ASP A 717 16.16 22.00 0.88
N LYS A 718 17.08 22.17 -0.08
CA LYS A 718 17.94 21.09 -0.55
C LYS A 718 18.99 20.67 0.48
N LYS A 719 19.39 21.56 1.39
CA LYS A 719 20.47 21.27 2.36
C LYS A 719 19.97 20.30 3.43
N ASN A 720 18.75 20.54 3.92
CA ASN A 720 18.13 19.71 4.97
C ASN A 720 17.17 18.66 4.41
N GLN A 721 16.97 18.63 3.09
CA GLN A 721 16.03 17.74 2.39
C GLN A 721 14.59 17.86 2.90
N ILE A 722 14.09 19.09 2.99
CA ILE A 722 12.74 19.42 3.48
C ILE A 722 11.96 20.21 2.42
N LEU A 723 10.68 19.89 2.26
CA LEU A 723 9.70 20.67 1.52
C LEU A 723 8.83 21.47 2.49
N VAL A 724 8.54 22.73 2.14
CA VAL A 724 7.55 23.55 2.83
C VAL A 724 6.27 23.61 1.98
N ILE A 725 5.17 23.14 2.54
CA ILE A 725 3.85 23.11 1.89
C ILE A 725 2.97 24.19 2.51
N ASN A 726 2.27 24.95 1.67
CA ASN A 726 1.36 26.03 2.07
C ASN A 726 1.98 27.02 3.10
N ASN A 727 3.30 27.22 3.06
CA ASN A 727 4.11 28.01 3.99
C ASN A 727 4.16 27.56 5.47
N ASN A 728 3.40 26.53 5.88
CA ASN A 728 3.24 26.19 7.30
C ASN A 728 3.54 24.72 7.63
N SER A 729 3.43 23.81 6.67
CA SER A 729 3.69 22.38 6.89
C SER A 729 5.00 21.93 6.25
N PHE A 730 5.63 20.91 6.85
CA PHE A 730 6.96 20.43 6.47
C PHE A 730 6.94 18.94 6.17
N ILE A 731 7.66 18.53 5.12
CA ILE A 731 7.84 17.13 4.76
C ILE A 731 9.31 16.89 4.44
N SER A 732 9.90 15.87 5.08
CA SER A 732 11.25 15.40 4.78
C SER A 732 11.23 14.45 3.58
N TYR A 733 12.30 14.47 2.78
CA TYR A 733 12.44 13.57 1.63
C TYR A 733 13.84 12.98 1.56
N ASP A 734 13.95 11.75 1.10
CA ASP A 734 15.23 11.14 0.73
C ASP A 734 15.43 11.26 -0.79
N MET A 735 14.33 11.05 -1.55
CA MET A 735 14.26 11.23 -3.00
C MET A 735 13.12 12.18 -3.37
N LEU A 736 13.42 13.18 -4.20
CA LEU A 736 12.45 14.19 -4.65
C LEU A 736 12.31 14.17 -6.18
N PHE A 737 11.09 13.94 -6.65
CA PHE A 737 10.74 13.97 -8.06
C PHE A 737 9.82 15.16 -8.35
N LEU A 738 10.23 16.05 -9.25
CA LEU A 738 9.42 17.22 -9.65
C LEU A 738 8.72 16.92 -10.98
N MET A 739 7.42 16.65 -10.92
CA MET A 739 6.60 16.19 -12.05
C MET A 739 5.32 17.03 -12.18
N ASN A 740 5.45 18.36 -12.07
CA ASN A 740 4.33 19.32 -12.14
C ASN A 740 3.64 19.43 -13.50
N GLY A 741 4.24 18.87 -14.55
CA GLY A 741 3.79 19.08 -15.93
C GLY A 741 3.98 20.52 -16.41
N GLU A 742 3.49 20.80 -17.62
CA GLU A 742 3.41 22.16 -18.14
C GLU A 742 2.16 22.85 -17.60
N GLN A 743 2.31 24.12 -17.21
CA GLN A 743 1.22 24.94 -16.68
C GLN A 743 1.10 26.21 -17.50
N PHE A 744 -0.13 26.55 -17.89
CA PHE A 744 -0.47 27.85 -18.42
C PHE A 744 -0.28 28.92 -17.35
N LEU A 745 0.26 30.04 -17.80
CA LEU A 745 0.44 31.24 -17.00
C LEU A 745 -0.40 32.36 -17.63
N GLN A 746 -0.72 33.36 -16.82
CA GLN A 746 -1.30 34.57 -17.38
C GLN A 746 -0.34 35.19 -18.42
N PRO A 747 -0.87 35.75 -19.52
CA PRO A 747 -0.06 36.47 -20.51
C PRO A 747 0.82 37.51 -19.80
N ILE A 748 2.11 37.55 -20.14
CA ILE A 748 3.06 38.52 -19.60
C ILE A 748 3.22 39.66 -20.62
N ARG A 749 3.49 40.89 -20.16
CA ARG A 749 3.81 42.01 -21.07
C ARG A 749 5.03 41.67 -21.93
N GLN A 750 5.16 42.32 -23.10
CA GLN A 750 6.32 42.15 -24.01
C GLN A 750 7.68 42.33 -23.31
N ASN A 751 7.75 43.13 -22.23
CA ASN A 751 8.96 43.37 -21.44
C ASN A 751 9.21 42.33 -20.32
N ARG A 752 8.50 41.19 -20.31
CA ARG A 752 8.56 40.15 -19.27
C ARG A 752 8.18 40.62 -17.85
N THR A 753 7.57 41.79 -17.72
CA THR A 753 7.01 42.26 -16.45
C THR A 753 5.63 41.64 -16.22
N PRO A 754 5.38 40.97 -15.08
CA PRO A 754 4.05 40.49 -14.73
C PRO A 754 3.03 41.63 -14.70
N PHE A 755 1.77 41.35 -15.02
CA PHE A 755 0.69 42.28 -14.69
C PHE A 755 0.57 42.33 -13.16
N VAL A 756 0.56 43.53 -12.58
CA VAL A 756 0.48 43.74 -11.12
C VAL A 756 -0.93 43.46 -10.60
N GLU A 757 -1.94 43.72 -11.42
CA GLU A 757 -3.35 43.48 -11.12
C GLU A 757 -3.78 42.11 -11.62
N LYS A 758 -4.52 41.37 -10.78
CA LYS A 758 -5.18 40.11 -11.14
C LYS A 758 -6.68 40.37 -11.17
N PRO A 759 -7.27 40.70 -12.34
CA PRO A 759 -8.70 40.99 -12.44
C PRO A 759 -9.52 39.74 -12.11
N ASP A 760 -10.67 39.94 -11.45
CA ASP A 760 -11.57 38.87 -11.04
C ASP A 760 -12.22 38.11 -12.22
N ASN A 761 -12.15 38.66 -13.42
CA ASN A 761 -12.70 38.08 -14.66
C ASN A 761 -11.63 37.40 -15.54
N VAL A 762 -10.40 37.20 -15.05
CA VAL A 762 -9.34 36.51 -15.80
C VAL A 762 -9.00 35.18 -15.13
N PHE A 763 -9.28 34.11 -15.86
CA PHE A 763 -9.05 32.74 -15.41
C PHE A 763 -7.88 32.10 -16.17
N VAL A 764 -7.14 31.25 -15.49
CA VAL A 764 -6.16 30.34 -16.09
C VAL A 764 -6.65 28.94 -15.76
N ILE A 765 -6.81 28.09 -16.77
CA ILE A 765 -7.37 26.75 -16.62
C ILE A 765 -6.26 25.73 -16.85
N ASN A 766 -5.70 25.19 -15.78
CA ASN A 766 -4.73 24.08 -15.82
C ASN A 766 -5.33 22.74 -15.40
N ASN A 767 -6.43 22.75 -14.64
CA ASN A 767 -7.04 21.56 -14.06
C ASN A 767 -8.56 21.71 -13.93
N ALA A 768 -9.23 20.61 -13.59
CA ALA A 768 -10.69 20.54 -13.46
C ALA A 768 -11.25 21.50 -12.40
N ILE A 769 -10.51 21.74 -11.33
CA ILE A 769 -10.91 22.63 -10.23
C ILE A 769 -10.88 24.09 -10.68
N GLU A 770 -9.80 24.51 -11.33
CA GLU A 770 -9.68 25.83 -11.94
C GLU A 770 -10.75 26.06 -13.00
N ALA A 771 -11.09 25.05 -13.81
CA ALA A 771 -12.20 25.10 -14.75
C ALA A 771 -13.54 25.31 -14.03
N ASN A 772 -13.82 24.52 -13.00
CA ASN A 772 -15.06 24.63 -12.22
C ASN A 772 -15.19 26.02 -11.57
N ASN A 773 -14.11 26.51 -10.96
CA ASN A 773 -14.07 27.84 -10.33
C ASN A 773 -14.32 28.96 -11.37
N ALA A 774 -13.76 28.82 -12.58
CA ALA A 774 -14.00 29.76 -13.67
C ALA A 774 -15.47 29.77 -14.10
N VAL A 775 -16.09 28.60 -14.26
CA VAL A 775 -17.51 28.48 -14.63
C VAL A 775 -18.43 29.03 -13.56
N MET A 776 -18.18 28.73 -12.27
CA MET A 776 -18.95 29.27 -11.15
C MET A 776 -18.86 30.80 -11.09
N LYS A 777 -17.66 31.35 -11.26
CA LYS A 777 -17.48 32.80 -11.28
C LYS A 777 -18.16 33.42 -12.50
N LEU A 778 -18.15 32.76 -13.65
CA LEU A 778 -18.85 33.21 -14.85
C LEU A 778 -20.38 33.25 -14.63
N LYS A 779 -20.96 32.26 -13.94
CA LYS A 779 -22.37 32.31 -13.49
C LYS A 779 -22.66 33.53 -12.63
N GLN A 780 -21.81 33.81 -11.64
CA GLN A 780 -21.96 34.97 -10.76
C GLN A 780 -21.87 36.28 -11.54
N LEU A 781 -20.92 36.41 -12.45
CA LEU A 781 -20.78 37.59 -13.31
C LEU A 781 -22.02 37.75 -14.21
N HIS A 782 -22.51 36.67 -14.82
CA HIS A 782 -23.73 36.74 -15.63
C HIS A 782 -24.95 37.21 -14.82
N ALA A 783 -25.11 36.69 -13.59
CA ALA A 783 -26.19 37.10 -12.68
C ALA A 783 -26.06 38.57 -12.22
N ASN A 784 -24.84 39.05 -11.97
CA ASN A 784 -24.59 40.39 -11.45
C ASN A 784 -24.72 41.49 -12.50
N TYR A 785 -24.22 41.26 -13.72
CA TYR A 785 -24.14 42.31 -14.74
C TYR A 785 -25.41 42.37 -15.60
N GLY A 786 -26.19 41.27 -15.72
CA GLY A 786 -27.46 41.24 -16.45
C GLY A 786 -27.37 41.67 -17.93
N ASP A 787 -26.15 41.81 -18.45
CA ASP A 787 -25.88 42.49 -19.70
C ASP A 787 -26.07 41.55 -20.89
N ARG A 788 -26.71 42.06 -21.95
CA ARG A 788 -27.01 41.27 -23.15
C ARG A 788 -25.85 41.27 -24.15
N ASP A 789 -24.91 42.20 -24.03
CA ASP A 789 -23.73 42.37 -24.90
C ASP A 789 -22.41 42.10 -24.16
N TYR A 790 -22.23 40.86 -23.71
CA TYR A 790 -20.94 40.41 -23.16
C TYR A 790 -20.09 39.70 -24.21
N THR A 791 -18.76 39.76 -24.08
CA THR A 791 -17.82 39.02 -24.93
C THR A 791 -16.83 38.27 -24.06
N ILE A 792 -16.63 36.97 -24.33
CA ILE A 792 -15.65 36.13 -23.66
C ILE A 792 -14.50 35.85 -24.62
N ILE A 793 -13.30 36.15 -24.17
CA ILE A 793 -12.08 35.97 -24.95
C ILE A 793 -11.36 34.72 -24.45
N VAL A 794 -11.23 33.71 -25.31
CA VAL A 794 -10.36 32.55 -25.09
C VAL A 794 -9.03 32.84 -25.75
N PHE A 795 -7.95 32.90 -24.95
CA PHE A 795 -6.61 33.19 -25.44
C PHE A 795 -5.70 31.98 -25.31
N GLY A 796 -5.22 31.48 -26.46
CA GLY A 796 -4.34 30.32 -26.50
C GLY A 796 -4.25 29.74 -27.91
N HIS A 797 -3.22 28.92 -28.14
CA HIS A 797 -2.97 28.25 -29.42
C HIS A 797 -3.03 26.72 -29.31
N PHE A 798 -2.96 26.15 -28.10
CA PHE A 798 -2.96 24.70 -27.91
C PHE A 798 -4.38 24.12 -27.89
N LEU A 799 -4.49 22.79 -27.98
CA LEU A 799 -5.76 22.06 -27.97
C LEU A 799 -6.67 22.42 -26.77
N GLN A 800 -6.09 22.83 -25.64
CA GLN A 800 -6.83 23.30 -24.47
C GLN A 800 -7.69 24.54 -24.73
N ALA A 801 -7.31 25.40 -25.68
CA ALA A 801 -8.13 26.53 -26.10
C ALA A 801 -9.42 26.03 -26.79
N HIS A 802 -9.30 24.99 -27.62
CA HIS A 802 -10.45 24.39 -28.31
C HIS A 802 -11.35 23.61 -27.35
N THR A 803 -10.79 22.89 -26.36
CA THR A 803 -11.60 22.27 -25.30
C THR A 803 -12.29 23.31 -24.43
N THR A 804 -11.65 24.45 -24.16
CA THR A 804 -12.28 25.58 -23.45
C THR A 804 -13.46 26.14 -24.25
N LEU A 805 -13.33 26.31 -25.58
CA LEU A 805 -14.46 26.73 -26.42
C LEU A 805 -15.61 25.73 -26.36
N ASN A 806 -15.31 24.43 -26.50
CA ASN A 806 -16.32 23.38 -26.39
C ASN A 806 -17.00 23.38 -25.01
N GLY A 807 -16.23 23.54 -23.92
CA GLY A 807 -16.77 23.65 -22.56
C GLY A 807 -17.70 24.85 -22.38
N LEU A 808 -17.38 26.00 -23.00
CA LEU A 808 -18.25 27.19 -22.97
C LEU A 808 -19.51 27.03 -23.83
N LEU A 809 -19.41 26.38 -24.99
CA LEU A 809 -20.57 26.05 -25.83
C LEU A 809 -21.51 25.08 -25.10
N MET A 810 -20.96 24.00 -24.52
CA MET A 810 -21.72 23.04 -23.70
C MET A 810 -22.32 23.68 -22.45
N PHE A 811 -21.70 24.73 -21.91
CA PHE A 811 -22.25 25.53 -20.83
C PHE A 811 -23.45 26.39 -21.26
N GLY A 812 -23.69 26.55 -22.57
CA GLY A 812 -24.79 27.33 -23.12
C GLY A 812 -24.42 28.74 -23.57
N ILE A 813 -23.12 29.05 -23.69
CA ILE A 813 -22.69 30.36 -24.22
C ILE A 813 -22.82 30.35 -25.74
N PRO A 814 -23.59 31.27 -26.35
CA PRO A 814 -23.72 31.31 -27.79
C PRO A 814 -22.39 31.70 -28.44
N GLY A 815 -22.01 31.03 -29.53
CA GLY A 815 -20.73 31.26 -30.20
C GLY A 815 -20.50 32.71 -30.65
N LYS A 816 -21.57 33.47 -30.94
CA LYS A 816 -21.49 34.91 -31.26
C LYS A 816 -20.87 35.78 -30.15
N ASN A 817 -20.91 35.32 -28.89
CA ASN A 817 -20.33 35.99 -27.72
C ASN A 817 -18.91 35.48 -27.41
N LEU A 818 -18.37 34.55 -28.21
CA LEU A 818 -17.05 33.96 -28.02
C LEU A 818 -16.06 34.48 -29.06
N VAL A 819 -14.86 34.81 -28.57
CA VAL A 819 -13.74 35.23 -29.41
C VAL A 819 -12.53 34.36 -29.09
N LEU A 820 -12.01 33.63 -30.08
CA LEU A 820 -10.75 32.91 -29.98
C LEU A 820 -9.61 33.80 -30.47
N VAL A 821 -8.62 34.03 -29.60
CA VAL A 821 -7.39 34.76 -29.94
C VAL A 821 -6.22 33.80 -29.87
N GLU A 822 -5.66 33.49 -31.03
CA GLU A 822 -4.49 32.62 -31.15
C GLU A 822 -3.21 33.46 -31.28
N PRO A 823 -2.34 33.46 -30.26
CA PRO A 823 -1.04 34.09 -30.39
C PRO A 823 -0.15 33.31 -31.34
N PHE A 824 0.67 34.02 -32.12
CA PHE A 824 1.71 33.37 -32.91
C PHE A 824 2.74 32.75 -31.95
N PRO A 825 3.26 31.52 -32.20
CA PRO A 825 4.05 30.79 -31.21
C PRO A 825 5.25 31.61 -30.71
N TYR A 826 5.34 31.81 -29.40
CA TYR A 826 6.53 32.34 -28.74
C TYR A 826 7.60 31.24 -28.78
N CYS A 827 8.43 31.25 -29.83
CA CYS A 827 9.61 30.40 -29.90
C CYS A 827 10.59 30.78 -28.78
N MET A 828 10.51 30.14 -27.61
CA MET A 828 11.61 30.17 -26.67
C MET A 828 12.72 29.22 -27.17
N ALA A 829 13.62 29.78 -28.00
CA ALA A 829 15.02 29.37 -28.23
C ALA A 829 15.25 27.89 -28.69
N LEU A 830 15.87 27.51 -29.81
CA LEU A 830 16.99 28.05 -30.58
C LEU A 830 16.97 27.39 -31.99
N GLU A 831 17.52 28.09 -32.98
CA GLU A 831 18.07 27.51 -34.22
C GLU A 831 17.18 26.54 -35.03
N LYS A 832 16.18 27.10 -35.73
CA LYS A 832 15.94 26.85 -37.17
C LYS A 832 14.67 27.59 -37.61
N ARG A 833 14.82 28.46 -38.61
CA ARG A 833 13.78 29.23 -39.29
C ARG A 833 12.81 28.36 -40.13
N GLN A 834 12.29 27.26 -39.59
CA GLN A 834 11.39 26.35 -40.32
C GLN A 834 10.33 25.66 -39.44
N ARG A 835 9.75 26.37 -38.47
CA ARG A 835 8.45 25.98 -37.90
C ARG A 835 7.50 27.15 -38.09
N HIS A 836 7.02 27.33 -39.31
CA HIS A 836 5.97 28.29 -39.65
C HIS A 836 4.75 27.45 -40.03
N LYS A 837 3.61 27.70 -39.38
CA LYS A 837 2.31 27.03 -39.63
C LYS A 837 2.28 25.51 -39.41
N VAL A 838 2.71 25.01 -38.25
CA VAL A 838 2.32 23.64 -37.89
C VAL A 838 1.01 23.77 -37.12
N SER A 839 -0.10 23.42 -37.76
CA SER A 839 -1.38 23.21 -37.08
C SER A 839 -1.16 22.32 -35.86
N ILE A 840 -1.91 22.56 -34.78
CA ILE A 840 -1.89 21.66 -33.60
C ILE A 840 -2.28 20.22 -33.94
N TYR A 841 -2.99 20.02 -35.05
CA TYR A 841 -3.43 18.71 -35.53
C TYR A 841 -2.41 18.03 -36.44
N ASN A 842 -1.37 18.76 -36.88
CA ASN A 842 -0.34 18.29 -37.80
C ASN A 842 -0.91 17.68 -39.11
N ASP A 843 -2.12 18.11 -39.49
CA ASP A 843 -2.85 17.71 -40.70
C ASP A 843 -3.69 18.92 -41.17
N PRO A 844 -3.48 19.42 -42.41
CA PRO A 844 -4.16 20.60 -42.90
C PRO A 844 -5.66 20.39 -43.13
N ASP A 845 -6.09 19.17 -43.49
CA ASP A 845 -7.50 18.88 -43.77
C ASP A 845 -8.29 18.86 -42.45
N ILE A 846 -7.69 18.31 -41.38
CA ILE A 846 -8.27 18.36 -40.03
C ILE A 846 -8.31 19.80 -39.51
N ASP A 847 -7.24 20.56 -39.72
CA ASP A 847 -7.18 21.97 -39.30
C ASP A 847 -8.30 22.79 -39.95
N GLU A 848 -8.46 22.69 -41.27
CA GLU A 848 -9.51 23.38 -42.03
C GLU A 848 -10.91 22.98 -41.55
N ALA A 849 -11.17 21.68 -41.40
CA ALA A 849 -12.46 21.19 -40.91
C ALA A 849 -12.81 21.71 -39.50
N VAL A 850 -11.83 21.77 -38.59
CA VAL A 850 -12.03 22.29 -37.23
C VAL A 850 -12.32 23.79 -37.26
N TYR A 851 -11.56 24.59 -38.02
CA TYR A 851 -11.79 26.03 -38.10
C TYR A 851 -13.09 26.39 -38.82
N ASP A 852 -13.49 25.62 -39.81
CA ASP A 852 -14.78 25.79 -40.48
C ASP A 852 -15.94 25.50 -39.53
N HIS A 853 -15.82 24.48 -38.67
CA HIS A 853 -16.79 24.22 -37.63
C HIS A 853 -16.82 25.35 -36.58
N ILE A 854 -15.67 25.84 -36.10
CA ILE A 854 -15.60 26.97 -35.16
C ILE A 854 -16.28 28.23 -35.73
N ARG A 855 -16.07 28.52 -37.02
CA ARG A 855 -16.72 29.65 -37.70
C ARG A 855 -18.22 29.41 -37.90
N ALA A 856 -18.64 28.18 -38.18
CA ALA A 856 -20.04 27.82 -38.35
C ALA A 856 -20.85 28.01 -37.04
N GLU A 857 -20.23 27.77 -35.88
CA GLU A 857 -20.80 28.06 -34.55
C GLU A 857 -20.89 29.58 -34.25
N GLY A 858 -20.39 30.45 -35.14
CA GLY A 858 -20.46 31.91 -34.99
C GLY A 858 -19.34 32.51 -34.14
N ILE A 859 -18.29 31.75 -33.84
CA ILE A 859 -17.14 32.19 -33.03
C ILE A 859 -16.19 33.05 -33.88
N GLN A 860 -15.79 34.22 -33.36
CA GLN A 860 -14.82 35.07 -34.04
C GLN A 860 -13.39 34.62 -33.74
N VAL A 861 -12.57 34.41 -34.79
CA VAL A 861 -11.18 33.93 -34.65
C VAL A 861 -10.17 35.00 -35.07
N TYR A 862 -9.23 35.32 -34.19
CA TYR A 862 -8.11 36.23 -34.43
C TYR A 862 -6.78 35.48 -34.36
N GLN A 863 -6.16 35.24 -35.52
CA GLN A 863 -4.88 34.54 -35.61
C GLN A 863 -3.70 35.51 -35.63
N SER A 864 -2.61 35.15 -34.94
CA SER A 864 -1.37 35.94 -34.84
C SER A 864 -1.50 37.26 -34.09
N TYR A 865 -2.38 37.33 -33.08
CA TYR A 865 -2.56 38.51 -32.23
C TYR A 865 -1.98 38.28 -30.82
N TYR A 866 -1.36 39.32 -30.26
CA TYR A 866 -0.79 39.28 -28.90
C TYR A 866 -1.47 40.28 -27.98
N PHE A 867 -1.54 39.94 -26.69
CA PHE A 867 -1.95 40.87 -25.65
C PHE A 867 -0.92 42.00 -25.49
N HIS A 868 -1.33 43.25 -25.74
CA HIS A 868 -0.48 44.42 -25.57
C HIS A 868 -0.77 45.19 -24.26
N ARG A 869 -2.03 45.48 -23.98
CA ARG A 869 -2.48 46.18 -22.77
C ARG A 869 -3.86 45.67 -22.35
N ARG A 870 -4.12 45.67 -21.04
CA ARG A 870 -5.45 45.51 -20.44
C ARG A 870 -5.86 46.86 -19.86
N GLY A 871 -7.10 47.28 -20.10
CA GLY A 871 -7.72 48.43 -19.45
C GLY A 871 -8.88 47.93 -18.60
N ILE A 872 -8.92 48.32 -17.34
CA ILE A 872 -10.13 48.26 -16.52
C ILE A 872 -10.84 49.58 -16.78
N ASP A 873 -12.15 49.55 -17.05
CA ASP A 873 -12.91 50.78 -17.15
C ASP A 873 -12.99 51.38 -15.73
N PRO A 874 -12.43 52.59 -15.48
CA PRO A 874 -12.37 53.16 -14.13
C PRO A 874 -13.74 53.48 -13.52
N SER A 875 -14.85 53.22 -14.21
CA SER A 875 -16.21 53.27 -13.64
C SER A 875 -16.61 52.02 -12.85
N GLU A 876 -15.79 50.97 -12.82
CA GLU A 876 -16.11 49.66 -12.18
C GLU A 876 -15.27 49.34 -10.91
N THR A 877 -14.55 50.32 -10.35
CA THR A 877 -14.02 50.26 -8.97
C THR A 877 -14.92 51.01 -8.02
#